data_AF-A0A1F5S8S2-F1
#
_entry.id   AF-A0A1F5S8S2-F1
#
_cell.length_a   1.000
_cell.length_b   1.000
_cell.length_c   1.000
_cell.angle_alpha   90.00
_cell.angle_beta   90.00
_cell.angle_gamma   90.00
#
_symmetry.space_group_name_H-M   'P 1'
#
loop_
_entity.id
_entity.type
_entity.pdbx_description
1 polymer ?
#
loop_
_entity_poly.entity_id
_entity_poly.type
_entity_poly.pdbx_seq_one_letter_code
_entity_poly.pdbx_strand_id
1 'polypeptide(L)'
;MPKYKYRIVHPNVDYGKEFEKLIYHLELYEAQVIRQSFALDVLAKEVVRAGYRVALVGEASDEIFGGYNEFSRLKNENINKGCYMITNDLERSHNMRVDRMSMKHTLETRAPFFDKKVVEFALQIDGKLKIKRENHEITTKYILRKVAEEFLPDYIAWRYKVPFANGAGMNVGFNFKTQDGDVAKAVLASGKVREDKEIKEQYGFITNEELLYFDVYKNFAFNKLFNHEQRIITKETLTNIDEKADEFRMLVAEFGRLPLYFPIYLAAKIGNYKNHKLDIDFISSGGDDLTYNSLLSGSAQIGIADPIFTFSKNFATKGKIIGQLIGKPAIAAVALNPNIKIEKLEDFKKYKVGTFQEFSTTNTLMKKLLPGAEFIPIKYNEITKALKERVIDIGIMSKDYACELKGKGGHIVYKFDDLFGEYLFTGITICDNLDPKFHPAINAYLASIRETINFIKKNKKEALSYFKKEFPLMINHEEVFSELSKYWSKKIEVSNTGIENARGVWHYVYPWLLKASLPQFIKPSMAHEVIKILNKRNISRDIPYREDEIINIINNAIENNNPVKLVGFWGASGKEKADENDISAIEKFKRINSEVKKIYKQGIELIFILADEHARMNGYKRKNYTGYLQEINRQIKTAGFKSLHLSKLWEKYKLSDKSVYSEVKKLKESEWRDLKCHKELEKSAKNSVFKDYKKEAKRYYAMRKFEAKILEQEFQNMIFHTYSSDVFQDVFPDMPTVYFWVRKEGYSRAPWFEY
;
A
#
# COMPACT_ATOMS: atom_id res chain seq x y z
N MET A 1 -39.50 -8.67 -6.82
CA MET A 1 -38.49 -9.08 -5.81
C MET A 1 -39.16 -9.93 -4.75
N PRO A 2 -38.52 -11.00 -4.25
CA PRO A 2 -39.06 -11.78 -3.13
C PRO A 2 -39.27 -10.87 -1.92
N LYS A 3 -40.40 -11.03 -1.21
CA LYS A 3 -40.63 -10.35 0.07
C LYS A 3 -39.84 -11.10 1.16
N TYR A 4 -38.65 -10.61 1.49
CA TYR A 4 -37.87 -11.14 2.61
C TYR A 4 -38.52 -10.77 3.94
N LYS A 5 -38.76 -11.76 4.81
CA LYS A 5 -39.09 -11.52 6.22
C LYS A 5 -37.80 -11.54 7.02
N TYR A 6 -37.54 -10.49 7.79
CA TYR A 6 -36.38 -10.42 8.67
C TYR A 6 -36.82 -10.56 10.14
N ARG A 7 -36.02 -11.26 10.94
CA ARG A 7 -36.12 -11.32 12.40
C ARG A 7 -34.75 -10.97 12.96
N ILE A 8 -34.68 -9.90 13.76
CA ILE A 8 -33.45 -9.47 14.43
C ILE A 8 -33.39 -10.12 15.80
N VAL A 9 -32.25 -10.73 16.13
CA VAL A 9 -32.00 -11.35 17.43
C VAL A 9 -30.97 -10.49 18.16
N HIS A 10 -31.27 -10.11 19.40
CA HIS A 10 -30.34 -9.45 20.31
C HIS A 10 -30.00 -10.39 21.47
N PRO A 11 -29.03 -11.30 21.30
CA PRO A 11 -28.69 -12.25 22.35
C PRO A 11 -27.89 -11.56 23.46
N ASN A 12 -28.17 -11.93 24.71
CA ASN A 12 -27.31 -11.64 25.85
C ASN A 12 -26.50 -12.91 26.16
N VAL A 13 -25.21 -12.91 25.84
CA VAL A 13 -24.31 -14.07 26.01
C VAL A 13 -23.27 -13.71 27.06
N ASP A 14 -23.16 -14.53 28.10
CA ASP A 14 -22.08 -14.41 29.10
C ASP A 14 -20.94 -15.33 28.68
N TYR A 15 -20.05 -14.83 27.81
CA TYR A 15 -18.96 -15.63 27.24
C TYR A 15 -18.13 -16.34 28.32
N GLY A 16 -17.88 -15.67 29.45
CA GLY A 16 -17.06 -16.22 30.54
C GLY A 16 -17.73 -17.36 31.29
N LYS A 17 -19.06 -17.43 31.31
CA LYS A 17 -19.80 -18.57 31.91
C LYS A 17 -20.17 -19.65 30.91
N GLU A 18 -20.33 -19.30 29.64
CA GLU A 18 -20.87 -20.20 28.64
C GLU A 18 -19.80 -20.96 27.83
N PHE A 19 -18.54 -20.50 27.83
CA PHE A 19 -17.49 -21.09 26.99
C PHE A 19 -17.20 -22.57 27.30
N GLU A 20 -17.22 -23.00 28.57
CA GLU A 20 -16.97 -24.41 28.90
C GLU A 20 -18.05 -25.33 28.31
N LYS A 21 -19.32 -24.90 28.39
CA LYS A 21 -20.43 -25.61 27.77
C LYS A 21 -20.33 -25.60 26.25
N LEU A 22 -19.86 -24.50 25.67
CA LEU A 22 -19.60 -24.40 24.24
C LEU A 22 -18.53 -25.42 23.82
N ILE A 23 -17.41 -25.49 24.54
CA ILE A 23 -16.31 -26.46 24.31
C ILE A 23 -16.82 -27.89 24.48
N TYR A 24 -17.63 -28.17 25.50
CA TYR A 24 -18.23 -29.49 25.70
C TYR A 24 -19.02 -29.95 24.46
N HIS A 25 -19.88 -29.10 23.91
CA HIS A 25 -20.68 -29.45 22.74
C HIS A 25 -19.86 -29.43 21.44
N LEU A 26 -18.87 -28.54 21.32
CA LEU A 26 -18.00 -28.50 20.16
C LEU A 26 -17.03 -29.67 20.10
N GLU A 27 -16.63 -30.20 21.25
CA GLU A 27 -15.46 -31.08 21.46
C GLU A 27 -14.25 -30.65 20.61
N LEU A 28 -13.97 -29.34 20.66
CA LEU A 28 -12.85 -28.66 20.00
C LEU A 28 -12.28 -27.61 20.96
N TYR A 29 -11.00 -27.29 20.81
CA TYR A 29 -10.26 -26.37 21.69
C TYR A 29 -9.68 -25.17 20.91
N GLU A 30 -9.81 -25.16 19.58
CA GLU A 30 -9.25 -24.14 18.73
C GLU A 30 -9.95 -22.79 18.97
N ALA A 31 -9.18 -21.81 19.43
CA ALA A 31 -9.70 -20.51 19.83
C ALA A 31 -10.61 -19.86 18.78
N GLN A 32 -10.18 -19.82 17.51
CA GLN A 32 -10.99 -19.24 16.45
C GLN A 32 -12.33 -19.96 16.25
N VAL A 33 -12.35 -21.28 16.37
CA VAL A 33 -13.58 -22.07 16.25
C VAL A 33 -14.51 -21.76 17.41
N ILE A 34 -14.00 -21.77 18.64
CA ILE A 34 -14.77 -21.48 19.85
C ILE A 34 -15.37 -20.08 19.78
N ARG A 35 -14.56 -19.06 19.51
CA ARG A 35 -15.06 -17.67 19.45
C ARG A 35 -16.15 -17.49 18.41
N GLN A 36 -16.00 -18.08 17.22
CA GLN A 36 -17.00 -18.01 16.15
C GLN A 36 -18.25 -18.86 16.42
N SER A 37 -18.22 -19.78 17.38
CA SER A 37 -19.32 -20.69 17.69
C SER A 37 -20.41 -20.06 18.55
N PHE A 38 -20.09 -19.02 19.34
CA PHE A 38 -21.10 -18.30 20.12
C PHE A 38 -22.23 -17.72 19.24
N ALA A 39 -21.86 -17.08 18.11
CA ALA A 39 -22.84 -16.53 17.17
C ALA A 39 -23.75 -17.63 16.60
N LEU A 40 -23.15 -18.78 16.28
CA LEU A 40 -23.88 -19.90 15.69
C LEU A 40 -24.79 -20.58 16.72
N ASP A 41 -24.33 -20.75 17.95
CA ASP A 41 -25.10 -21.33 19.06
C ASP A 41 -26.38 -20.52 19.31
N VAL A 42 -26.24 -19.18 19.36
CA VAL A 42 -27.38 -18.27 19.46
C VAL A 42 -28.30 -18.42 18.25
N LEU A 43 -27.75 -18.37 17.03
CA LEU A 43 -28.55 -18.40 15.82
C LEU A 43 -29.35 -19.69 15.72
N ALA A 44 -28.72 -20.84 15.96
CA ALA A 44 -29.37 -22.14 15.93
C ALA A 44 -30.53 -22.23 16.92
N LYS A 45 -30.30 -21.78 18.17
CA LYS A 45 -31.34 -21.69 19.20
C LYS A 45 -32.55 -20.87 18.76
N GLU A 46 -32.32 -19.72 18.13
CA GLU A 46 -33.39 -18.83 17.70
C GLU A 46 -34.13 -19.32 16.45
N VAL A 47 -33.44 -19.97 15.53
CA VAL A 47 -34.06 -20.62 14.36
C VAL A 47 -35.04 -21.71 14.82
N VAL A 48 -34.64 -22.52 15.80
CA VAL A 48 -35.49 -23.56 16.39
C VAL A 48 -36.67 -22.96 17.15
N ARG A 49 -36.44 -21.89 17.94
CA ARG A 49 -37.51 -21.13 18.61
C ARG A 49 -38.48 -20.46 17.63
N ALA A 50 -38.04 -20.16 16.41
CA ALA A 50 -38.90 -19.68 15.34
C ALA A 50 -39.73 -20.79 14.66
N GLY A 51 -39.56 -22.06 15.08
CA GLY A 51 -40.31 -23.21 14.59
C GLY A 51 -39.66 -23.97 13.44
N TYR A 52 -38.44 -23.61 13.03
CA TYR A 52 -37.74 -24.29 11.95
C TYR A 52 -36.90 -25.46 12.46
N ARG A 53 -36.88 -26.55 11.68
CA ARG A 53 -36.08 -27.76 11.97
C ARG A 53 -34.90 -27.95 11.02
N VAL A 54 -34.93 -27.28 9.87
CA VAL A 54 -33.91 -27.37 8.82
C VAL A 54 -33.46 -25.96 8.43
N ALA A 55 -32.16 -25.74 8.31
CA ALA A 55 -31.56 -24.50 7.82
C ALA A 55 -30.56 -24.77 6.69
N LEU A 56 -30.56 -23.92 5.66
CA LEU A 56 -29.53 -23.93 4.63
C LEU A 56 -28.36 -23.05 5.05
N VAL A 57 -27.13 -23.54 4.92
CA VAL A 57 -25.89 -22.83 5.25
C VAL A 57 -24.99 -22.67 4.03
N GLY A 58 -24.14 -21.64 4.06
CA GLY A 58 -23.21 -21.30 2.97
C GLY A 58 -21.82 -21.92 3.08
N GLU A 59 -21.65 -22.95 3.92
CA GLU A 59 -20.38 -23.69 4.09
C GLU A 59 -19.88 -24.26 2.75
N ALA A 60 -18.58 -24.54 2.64
CA ALA A 60 -17.86 -24.93 1.41
C ALA A 60 -17.70 -23.83 0.34
N SER A 61 -18.56 -22.81 0.31
CA SER A 61 -18.52 -21.80 -0.76
C SER A 61 -17.22 -21.00 -0.76
N ASP A 62 -16.60 -20.81 0.40
CA ASP A 62 -15.30 -20.17 0.54
C ASP A 62 -14.17 -21.05 0.02
N GLU A 63 -14.30 -22.35 0.23
CA GLU A 63 -13.26 -23.32 -0.05
C GLU A 63 -13.21 -23.67 -1.53
N ILE A 64 -14.36 -23.91 -2.15
CA ILE A 64 -14.43 -24.37 -3.54
C ILE A 64 -14.44 -23.22 -4.57
N PHE A 65 -14.82 -22.00 -4.17
CA PHE A 65 -14.85 -20.81 -5.05
C PHE A 65 -13.80 -19.73 -4.71
N GLY A 66 -12.86 -19.98 -3.79
CA GLY A 66 -11.76 -19.04 -3.53
C GLY A 66 -12.22 -17.80 -2.76
N GLY A 67 -12.78 -17.97 -1.57
CA GLY A 67 -13.33 -16.89 -0.75
C GLY A 67 -12.37 -16.27 0.25
N TYR A 68 -11.23 -16.89 0.52
CA TYR A 68 -10.21 -16.38 1.43
C TYR A 68 -9.24 -15.43 0.69
N ASN A 69 -8.83 -14.34 1.33
CA ASN A 69 -7.88 -13.37 0.75
C ASN A 69 -6.50 -14.00 0.50
N GLU A 70 -6.19 -15.11 1.15
CA GLU A 70 -4.98 -15.90 0.97
C GLU A 70 -4.91 -16.51 -0.45
N PHE A 71 -6.05 -16.82 -1.08
CA PHE A 71 -6.10 -17.24 -2.49
C PHE A 71 -5.59 -16.16 -3.44
N SER A 72 -5.73 -14.89 -3.05
CA SER A 72 -5.26 -13.75 -3.82
C SER A 72 -3.74 -13.74 -4.00
N ARG A 73 -2.99 -14.51 -3.20
CA ARG A 73 -1.52 -14.65 -3.34
C ARG A 73 -1.12 -15.75 -4.33
N LEU A 74 -1.98 -16.74 -4.54
CA LEU A 74 -1.68 -17.87 -5.42
C LEU A 74 -1.72 -17.48 -6.90
N LYS A 75 -0.78 -18.01 -7.69
CA LYS A 75 -0.89 -18.04 -9.16
C LYS A 75 -2.20 -18.68 -9.60
N ASN A 76 -2.73 -18.26 -10.75
CA ASN A 76 -4.03 -18.75 -11.25
C ASN A 76 -4.09 -20.28 -11.35
N GLU A 77 -3.03 -20.94 -11.82
CA GLU A 77 -2.97 -22.40 -11.89
C GLU A 77 -3.04 -23.10 -10.53
N ASN A 78 -2.62 -22.43 -9.45
CA ASN A 78 -2.54 -23.00 -8.10
C ASN A 78 -3.81 -22.79 -7.26
N ILE A 79 -4.78 -21.99 -7.74
CA ILE A 79 -6.01 -21.71 -7.00
C ILE A 79 -6.81 -22.99 -6.76
N ASN A 80 -7.00 -23.84 -7.77
CA ASN A 80 -7.77 -25.07 -7.61
C ASN A 80 -7.07 -26.10 -6.71
N LYS A 81 -5.74 -26.14 -6.73
CA LYS A 81 -4.96 -26.92 -5.77
C LYS A 81 -5.20 -26.43 -4.34
N GLY A 82 -5.19 -25.11 -4.13
CA GLY A 82 -5.55 -24.50 -2.86
C GLY A 82 -6.98 -24.83 -2.43
N CYS A 83 -7.97 -24.73 -3.34
CA CYS A 83 -9.37 -25.07 -3.07
C CYS A 83 -9.51 -26.53 -2.61
N TYR A 84 -8.88 -27.46 -3.33
CA TYR A 84 -8.89 -28.88 -3.00
C TYR A 84 -8.29 -29.13 -1.61
N MET A 85 -7.10 -28.57 -1.35
CA MET A 85 -6.40 -28.73 -0.06
C MET A 85 -7.26 -28.27 1.11
N ILE A 86 -7.81 -27.04 1.05
CA ILE A 86 -8.58 -26.51 2.19
C ILE A 86 -9.94 -27.19 2.35
N THR A 87 -10.54 -27.67 1.25
CA THR A 87 -11.79 -28.45 1.32
C THR A 87 -11.58 -29.75 2.09
N ASN A 88 -10.42 -30.38 1.93
CA ASN A 88 -10.07 -31.63 2.61
C ASN A 88 -9.83 -31.45 4.13
N ASP A 89 -9.56 -30.23 4.59
CA ASP A 89 -9.34 -29.92 6.01
C ASP A 89 -10.64 -29.52 6.76
N LEU A 90 -11.76 -29.35 6.06
CA LEU A 90 -13.02 -28.85 6.65
C LEU A 90 -13.62 -29.81 7.68
N GLU A 91 -13.43 -31.11 7.51
CA GLU A 91 -13.91 -32.16 8.43
C GLU A 91 -13.30 -32.03 9.83
N ARG A 92 -12.16 -31.34 9.96
CA ARG A 92 -11.42 -31.19 11.23
C ARG A 92 -11.63 -29.81 11.88
N SER A 93 -12.38 -28.92 11.22
CA SER A 93 -12.48 -27.51 11.61
C SER A 93 -13.91 -26.95 11.48
N HIS A 94 -14.20 -26.12 10.48
CA HIS A 94 -15.40 -25.30 10.40
C HIS A 94 -16.71 -26.11 10.29
N ASN A 95 -16.70 -27.26 9.61
CA ASN A 95 -17.92 -28.08 9.47
C ASN A 95 -18.35 -28.67 10.81
N MET A 96 -17.40 -29.11 11.64
CA MET A 96 -17.72 -29.66 12.96
C MET A 96 -18.39 -28.63 13.86
N ARG A 97 -17.95 -27.36 13.77
CA ARG A 97 -18.62 -26.26 14.45
C ARG A 97 -20.08 -26.15 14.01
N VAL A 98 -20.33 -26.15 12.71
CA VAL A 98 -21.68 -25.98 12.17
C VAL A 98 -22.60 -27.11 12.61
N ASP A 99 -22.14 -28.35 12.40
CA ASP A 99 -22.86 -29.56 12.77
C ASP A 99 -23.18 -29.58 14.27
N ARG A 100 -22.17 -29.46 15.13
CA ARG A 100 -22.34 -29.62 16.58
C ARG A 100 -23.14 -28.50 17.22
N MET A 101 -22.91 -27.24 16.83
CA MET A 101 -23.68 -26.12 17.39
C MET A 101 -25.12 -26.08 16.90
N SER A 102 -25.40 -26.55 15.68
CA SER A 102 -26.78 -26.66 15.20
C SER A 102 -27.51 -27.84 15.86
N MET A 103 -26.89 -29.02 15.90
CA MET A 103 -27.47 -30.23 16.48
C MET A 103 -27.68 -30.14 18.00
N LYS A 104 -26.87 -29.35 18.72
CA LYS A 104 -27.12 -28.99 20.13
C LYS A 104 -28.55 -28.47 20.37
N HIS A 105 -29.15 -27.81 19.37
CA HIS A 105 -30.53 -27.30 19.42
C HIS A 105 -31.51 -28.12 18.59
N THR A 106 -31.11 -29.30 18.09
CA THR A 106 -31.93 -30.13 17.19
C THR A 106 -32.27 -29.40 15.88
N LEU A 107 -31.32 -28.62 15.36
CA LEU A 107 -31.41 -27.97 14.06
C LEU A 107 -30.57 -28.74 13.03
N GLU A 108 -31.21 -29.29 12.02
CA GLU A 108 -30.51 -29.89 10.88
C GLU A 108 -29.99 -28.78 9.96
N THR A 109 -28.68 -28.72 9.73
CA THR A 109 -28.08 -27.82 8.73
C THR A 109 -27.76 -28.56 7.45
N ARG A 110 -28.10 -27.98 6.30
CA ARG A 110 -27.76 -28.50 4.98
C ARG A 110 -26.88 -27.50 4.26
N ALA A 111 -25.80 -27.95 3.66
CA ALA A 111 -24.81 -27.13 2.99
C ALA A 111 -24.81 -27.45 1.48
N PRO A 112 -25.62 -26.76 0.65
CA PRO A 112 -25.81 -27.11 -0.76
C PRO A 112 -24.53 -27.05 -1.59
N PHE A 113 -23.54 -26.25 -1.19
CA PHE A 113 -22.25 -26.16 -1.88
C PHE A 113 -21.38 -27.42 -1.74
N PHE A 114 -21.68 -28.32 -0.81
CA PHE A 114 -21.07 -29.64 -0.73
C PHE A 114 -21.73 -30.69 -1.64
N ASP A 115 -22.76 -30.33 -2.40
CA ASP A 115 -23.29 -31.24 -3.43
C ASP A 115 -22.15 -31.66 -4.36
N LYS A 116 -22.02 -32.98 -4.58
CA LYS A 116 -20.89 -33.56 -5.33
C LYS A 116 -20.75 -32.92 -6.72
N LYS A 117 -21.86 -32.66 -7.41
CA LYS A 117 -21.84 -32.04 -8.74
C LYS A 117 -21.38 -30.59 -8.67
N VAL A 118 -21.75 -29.87 -7.62
CA VAL A 118 -21.30 -28.48 -7.39
C VAL A 118 -19.80 -28.44 -7.12
N VAL A 119 -19.28 -29.33 -6.27
CA VAL A 119 -17.84 -29.40 -5.97
C VAL A 119 -17.04 -29.79 -7.21
N GLU A 120 -17.46 -30.84 -7.92
CA GLU A 120 -16.81 -31.30 -9.16
C GLU A 120 -16.77 -30.18 -10.21
N PHE A 121 -17.90 -29.50 -10.43
CA PHE A 121 -17.96 -28.37 -11.35
C PHE A 121 -17.07 -27.21 -10.87
N ALA A 122 -17.16 -26.84 -9.59
CA ALA A 122 -16.37 -25.75 -9.04
C ALA A 122 -14.87 -26.00 -9.20
N LEU A 123 -14.38 -27.22 -8.97
CA LEU A 123 -12.95 -27.56 -9.12
C LEU A 123 -12.47 -27.58 -10.58
N GLN A 124 -13.38 -27.66 -11.57
CA GLN A 124 -13.06 -27.54 -13.00
C GLN A 124 -12.99 -26.08 -13.49
N ILE A 125 -13.57 -25.13 -12.75
CA ILE A 125 -13.52 -23.71 -13.10
C ILE A 125 -12.07 -23.22 -13.01
N ASP A 126 -11.60 -22.56 -14.07
CA ASP A 126 -10.29 -21.90 -14.10
C ASP A 126 -10.14 -20.95 -12.90
N GLY A 127 -9.02 -21.06 -12.18
CA GLY A 127 -8.72 -20.25 -11.00
C GLY A 127 -8.89 -18.75 -11.22
N LYS A 128 -8.61 -18.23 -12.43
CA LYS A 128 -8.78 -16.81 -12.77
C LYS A 128 -10.22 -16.32 -12.72
N LEU A 129 -11.21 -17.23 -12.81
CA LEU A 129 -12.63 -16.92 -12.68
C LEU A 129 -13.10 -16.99 -11.23
N LYS A 130 -12.35 -17.65 -10.35
CA LYS A 130 -12.60 -17.66 -8.90
C LYS A 130 -11.99 -16.43 -8.23
N ILE A 131 -10.73 -16.13 -8.57
CA ILE A 131 -10.00 -14.95 -8.13
C ILE A 131 -9.73 -14.08 -9.35
N LYS A 132 -10.55 -13.04 -9.49
CA LYS A 132 -10.39 -12.11 -10.60
C LYS A 132 -9.35 -11.05 -10.25
N ARG A 133 -8.35 -10.88 -11.11
CA ARG A 133 -7.29 -9.88 -10.98
C ARG A 133 -7.32 -8.98 -12.21
N GLU A 134 -7.76 -7.75 -12.05
CA GLU A 134 -7.79 -6.76 -13.14
C GLU A 134 -7.33 -5.41 -12.61
N ASN A 135 -6.40 -4.75 -13.29
CA ASN A 135 -5.94 -3.41 -12.91
C ASN A 135 -5.41 -3.30 -11.47
N HIS A 136 -4.74 -4.35 -10.97
CA HIS A 136 -4.31 -4.49 -9.58
C HIS A 136 -5.45 -4.58 -8.56
N GLU A 137 -6.70 -4.72 -8.99
CA GLU A 137 -7.83 -4.99 -8.11
C GLU A 137 -8.10 -6.49 -8.06
N ILE A 138 -8.33 -7.02 -6.85
CA ILE A 138 -8.67 -8.42 -6.63
C ILE A 138 -10.10 -8.57 -6.14
N THR A 139 -10.87 -9.40 -6.83
CA THR A 139 -12.17 -9.88 -6.37
C THR A 139 -12.12 -11.39 -6.08
N THR A 140 -12.42 -11.76 -4.84
CA THR A 140 -12.62 -13.16 -4.43
C THR A 140 -14.02 -13.66 -4.78
N LYS A 141 -14.16 -14.97 -5.01
CA LYS A 141 -15.41 -15.62 -5.46
C LYS A 141 -16.05 -14.99 -6.69
N TYR A 142 -15.26 -14.45 -7.62
CA TYR A 142 -15.79 -13.61 -8.70
C TYR A 142 -16.93 -14.29 -9.47
N ILE A 143 -16.74 -15.53 -9.92
CA ILE A 143 -17.78 -16.28 -10.65
C ILE A 143 -19.04 -16.52 -9.83
N LEU A 144 -18.91 -16.83 -8.53
CA LEU A 144 -20.08 -17.04 -7.67
C LEU A 144 -20.84 -15.73 -7.43
N ARG A 145 -20.12 -14.61 -7.29
CA ARG A 145 -20.73 -13.28 -7.18
C ARG A 145 -21.49 -12.91 -8.46
N LYS A 146 -20.93 -13.24 -9.62
CA LYS A 146 -21.60 -13.08 -10.92
C LYS A 146 -22.94 -13.83 -11.00
N VAL A 147 -22.97 -15.08 -10.57
CA VAL A 147 -24.24 -15.83 -10.49
C VAL A 147 -25.18 -15.20 -9.46
N ALA A 148 -24.67 -14.73 -8.32
CA ALA A 148 -25.48 -14.13 -7.28
C ALA A 148 -26.16 -12.81 -7.69
N GLU A 149 -25.59 -12.02 -8.62
CA GLU A 149 -26.20 -10.80 -9.18
C GLU A 149 -27.61 -11.05 -9.76
N GLU A 150 -27.87 -12.25 -10.28
CA GLU A 150 -29.16 -12.59 -10.88
C GLU A 150 -30.28 -12.76 -9.83
N PHE A 151 -29.90 -13.05 -8.58
CA PHE A 151 -30.83 -13.42 -7.51
C PHE A 151 -30.84 -12.44 -6.32
N LEU A 152 -29.72 -11.74 -6.11
CA LEU A 152 -29.49 -10.89 -4.97
C LEU A 152 -29.13 -9.47 -5.44
N PRO A 153 -29.57 -8.43 -4.70
CA PRO A 153 -29.16 -7.07 -5.02
C PRO A 153 -27.65 -6.90 -4.89
N ASP A 154 -27.09 -5.99 -5.68
CA ASP A 154 -25.63 -5.77 -5.80
C ASP A 154 -24.94 -5.60 -4.45
N TYR A 155 -25.57 -4.90 -3.50
CA TYR A 155 -24.99 -4.67 -2.18
C TYR A 155 -24.82 -5.95 -1.33
N ILE A 156 -25.47 -7.05 -1.70
CA ILE A 156 -25.28 -8.38 -1.11
C ILE A 156 -24.30 -9.19 -1.96
N ALA A 157 -24.53 -9.29 -3.27
CA ALA A 157 -23.70 -10.08 -4.18
C ALA A 157 -22.23 -9.62 -4.21
N TRP A 158 -22.01 -8.29 -4.12
CA TRP A 158 -20.68 -7.66 -4.15
C TRP A 158 -20.19 -7.19 -2.79
N ARG A 159 -20.85 -7.58 -1.70
CA ARG A 159 -20.42 -7.21 -0.36
C ARG A 159 -19.02 -7.76 -0.07
N TYR A 160 -18.19 -6.97 0.62
CA TYR A 160 -16.94 -7.45 1.18
C TYR A 160 -17.17 -8.65 2.12
N LYS A 161 -16.22 -9.59 2.10
CA LYS A 161 -16.28 -10.77 2.97
C LYS A 161 -15.94 -10.36 4.40
N VAL A 162 -16.85 -10.64 5.32
CA VAL A 162 -16.64 -10.49 6.77
C VAL A 162 -16.80 -11.86 7.42
N PRO A 163 -15.98 -12.24 8.42
CA PRO A 163 -16.18 -13.48 9.15
C PRO A 163 -17.59 -13.55 9.76
N PHE A 164 -18.16 -14.76 9.85
CA PHE A 164 -19.56 -14.97 10.22
C PHE A 164 -19.97 -14.27 11.53
N ALA A 165 -19.26 -14.51 12.65
CA ALA A 165 -19.66 -13.94 13.94
C ALA A 165 -19.48 -12.42 13.98
N ASN A 166 -18.44 -11.87 13.33
CA ASN A 166 -18.28 -10.44 13.17
C ASN A 166 -19.41 -9.84 12.33
N GLY A 167 -19.83 -10.52 11.26
CA GLY A 167 -20.99 -10.14 10.44
C GLY A 167 -22.33 -10.23 11.19
N ALA A 168 -22.42 -11.06 12.23
CA ALA A 168 -23.55 -11.16 13.14
C ALA A 168 -23.51 -10.10 14.27
N GLY A 169 -22.51 -9.22 14.29
CA GLY A 169 -22.37 -8.15 15.28
C GLY A 169 -21.57 -8.51 16.53
N MET A 170 -20.92 -9.67 16.58
CA MET A 170 -20.05 -10.06 17.70
C MET A 170 -18.59 -9.65 17.46
N ASN A 171 -17.95 -9.08 18.48
CA ASN A 171 -16.51 -8.80 18.45
C ASN A 171 -15.70 -10.04 18.88
N VAL A 172 -15.51 -10.98 17.97
CA VAL A 172 -14.79 -12.25 18.24
C VAL A 172 -13.29 -12.19 17.94
N GLY A 173 -12.76 -11.01 17.61
CA GLY A 173 -11.41 -10.85 17.07
C GLY A 173 -11.31 -11.28 15.59
N PHE A 174 -10.17 -11.00 14.96
CA PHE A 174 -9.97 -11.25 13.53
C PHE A 174 -8.78 -12.16 13.21
N ASN A 175 -7.93 -12.43 14.20
CA ASN A 175 -6.70 -13.19 14.00
C ASN A 175 -6.60 -14.36 14.99
N PHE A 176 -6.39 -15.55 14.45
CA PHE A 176 -6.30 -16.78 15.22
C PHE A 176 -5.01 -16.92 16.02
N LYS A 177 -3.98 -16.11 15.74
CA LYS A 177 -2.71 -16.02 16.49
C LYS A 177 -2.75 -15.00 17.62
N THR A 178 -3.86 -14.29 17.78
CA THR A 178 -4.01 -13.26 18.83
C THR A 178 -5.21 -13.58 19.69
N GLN A 179 -5.19 -13.15 20.96
CA GLN A 179 -6.30 -13.27 21.92
C GLN A 179 -7.13 -11.98 22.01
N ASP A 180 -7.63 -11.53 20.85
CA ASP A 180 -8.39 -10.31 20.67
C ASP A 180 -9.92 -10.53 20.70
N GLY A 181 -10.67 -9.44 20.85
CA GLY A 181 -12.13 -9.44 20.91
C GLY A 181 -12.70 -9.61 22.32
N ASP A 182 -14.02 -9.40 22.41
CA ASP A 182 -14.77 -9.42 23.67
C ASP A 182 -14.87 -10.84 24.24
N VAL A 183 -14.92 -11.86 23.37
CA VAL A 183 -14.96 -13.27 23.78
C VAL A 183 -13.70 -13.66 24.53
N ALA A 184 -12.52 -13.43 23.93
CA ALA A 184 -11.24 -13.77 24.54
C ALA A 184 -11.05 -13.03 25.86
N LYS A 185 -11.39 -11.74 25.91
CA LYS A 185 -11.31 -10.91 27.12
C LYS A 185 -12.21 -11.45 28.23
N ALA A 186 -13.46 -11.77 27.94
CA ALA A 186 -14.41 -12.27 28.92
C ALA A 186 -14.01 -13.65 29.46
N VAL A 187 -13.62 -14.57 28.57
CA VAL A 187 -13.17 -15.92 28.92
C VAL A 187 -11.91 -15.87 29.81
N LEU A 188 -10.91 -15.07 29.44
CA LEU A 188 -9.68 -14.96 30.21
C LEU A 188 -9.88 -14.26 31.56
N ALA A 189 -10.91 -13.43 31.70
CA ALA A 189 -11.27 -12.81 32.97
C ALA A 189 -11.98 -13.80 33.92
N SER A 190 -12.70 -14.79 33.37
CA SER A 190 -13.41 -15.82 34.15
C SER A 190 -12.58 -17.08 34.41
N GLY A 191 -11.66 -17.43 33.51
CA GLY A 191 -10.89 -18.67 33.56
C GLY A 191 -9.52 -18.50 34.22
N LYS A 192 -8.99 -19.59 34.77
CA LYS A 192 -7.61 -19.64 35.28
C LYS A 192 -6.72 -20.29 34.23
N VAL A 193 -5.78 -19.51 33.67
CA VAL A 193 -4.77 -20.01 32.74
C VAL A 193 -3.67 -20.70 33.53
N ARG A 194 -3.40 -21.98 33.24
CA ARG A 194 -2.19 -22.66 33.71
C ARG A 194 -1.13 -22.52 32.63
N GLU A 195 0.01 -21.92 32.96
CA GLU A 195 1.14 -21.91 32.03
C GLU A 195 1.82 -23.28 32.01
N ASP A 196 1.84 -23.90 30.84
CA ASP A 196 2.57 -25.13 30.57
C ASP A 196 3.41 -24.94 29.30
N LYS A 197 4.73 -24.82 29.47
CA LYS A 197 5.65 -24.57 28.37
C LYS A 197 5.78 -25.77 27.45
N GLU A 198 5.75 -26.99 27.99
CA GLU A 198 5.86 -28.21 27.20
C GLU A 198 4.63 -28.37 26.30
N ILE A 199 3.43 -28.11 26.83
CA ILE A 199 2.20 -28.10 26.01
C ILE A 199 2.25 -26.98 24.95
N LYS A 200 2.69 -25.77 25.31
CA LYS A 200 2.81 -24.67 24.33
C LYS A 200 3.73 -25.04 23.18
N GLU A 201 4.90 -25.60 23.49
CA GLU A 201 5.89 -26.02 22.49
C GLU A 201 5.42 -27.22 21.68
N GLN A 202 4.84 -28.24 22.34
CA GLN A 202 4.30 -29.44 21.70
C GLN A 202 3.25 -29.05 20.66
N TYR A 203 2.16 -28.38 21.07
CA TYR A 203 1.03 -28.11 20.19
C TYR A 203 1.13 -26.80 19.40
N GLY A 204 2.19 -26.01 19.63
CA GLY A 204 2.41 -24.72 18.97
C GLY A 204 1.44 -23.62 19.42
N PHE A 205 1.00 -23.62 20.68
CA PHE A 205 0.09 -22.59 21.20
C PHE A 205 0.77 -21.25 21.41
N ILE A 206 0.13 -20.19 20.94
CA ILE A 206 0.67 -18.83 20.92
C ILE A 206 0.02 -17.98 22.02
N THR A 207 -1.24 -18.26 22.34
CA THR A 207 -2.08 -17.45 23.24
C THR A 207 -2.41 -18.18 24.53
N ASN A 208 -2.70 -17.40 25.58
CA ASN A 208 -3.15 -17.92 26.87
C ASN A 208 -4.59 -18.46 26.80
N GLU A 209 -5.38 -17.96 25.85
CA GLU A 209 -6.74 -18.44 25.61
C GLU A 209 -6.74 -19.88 25.06
N GLU A 210 -5.82 -20.21 24.14
CA GLU A 210 -5.65 -21.58 23.62
C GLU A 210 -5.33 -22.57 24.75
N LEU A 211 -4.46 -22.19 25.68
CA LEU A 211 -4.15 -23.02 26.85
C LEU A 211 -5.39 -23.27 27.71
N LEU A 212 -6.13 -22.20 28.04
CA LEU A 212 -7.34 -22.32 28.84
C LEU A 212 -8.40 -23.21 28.16
N TYR A 213 -8.61 -23.03 26.86
CA TYR A 213 -9.53 -23.87 26.09
C TYR A 213 -9.08 -25.32 26.04
N PHE A 214 -7.78 -25.56 25.89
CA PHE A 214 -7.23 -26.91 25.88
C PHE A 214 -7.35 -27.60 27.25
N ASP A 215 -7.13 -26.88 28.35
CA ASP A 215 -7.32 -27.40 29.70
C ASP A 215 -8.79 -27.79 29.95
N VAL A 216 -9.73 -26.94 29.56
CA VAL A 216 -11.17 -27.25 29.66
C VAL A 216 -11.54 -28.45 28.78
N TYR A 217 -11.01 -28.50 27.57
CA TYR A 217 -11.20 -29.62 26.65
C TYR A 217 -10.73 -30.95 27.25
N LYS A 218 -9.56 -30.96 27.93
CA LYS A 218 -9.06 -32.15 28.65
C LYS A 218 -9.92 -32.54 29.85
N ASN A 219 -10.51 -31.58 30.56
CA ASN A 219 -11.36 -31.88 31.72
C ASN A 219 -12.60 -32.71 31.34
N PHE A 220 -13.05 -32.62 30.09
CA PHE A 220 -14.13 -33.46 29.55
C PHE A 220 -13.65 -34.83 29.04
N ALA A 221 -12.38 -35.17 29.25
CA ALA A 221 -11.73 -36.41 28.81
C ALA A 221 -11.80 -36.63 27.28
N PHE A 222 -11.91 -35.56 26.50
CA PHE A 222 -11.79 -35.65 25.06
C PHE A 222 -10.35 -35.95 24.65
N ASN A 223 -10.17 -36.84 23.67
CA ASN A 223 -8.87 -37.39 23.29
C ASN A 223 -8.55 -37.23 21.80
N LYS A 224 -9.20 -36.30 21.10
CA LYS A 224 -9.04 -36.11 19.65
C LYS A 224 -7.62 -35.70 19.24
N LEU A 225 -6.81 -35.21 20.18
CA LEU A 225 -5.40 -34.87 19.99
C LEU A 225 -4.40 -35.93 20.46
N PHE A 226 -4.84 -37.06 21.03
CA PHE A 226 -3.93 -38.01 21.70
C PHE A 226 -2.83 -38.58 20.76
N ASN A 227 -2.93 -38.36 19.44
CA ASN A 227 -1.98 -38.78 18.41
C ASN A 227 -1.57 -37.65 17.41
N HIS A 228 -1.80 -36.38 17.74
CA HIS A 228 -1.42 -35.26 16.86
C HIS A 228 -0.37 -34.39 17.53
N GLU A 229 0.81 -34.27 16.90
CA GLU A 229 1.93 -33.48 17.43
C GLU A 229 1.73 -31.98 17.27
N GLN A 230 0.92 -31.50 16.32
CA GLN A 230 0.71 -30.05 16.09
C GLN A 230 -0.75 -29.71 15.74
N ARG A 231 -1.15 -28.46 16.07
CA ARG A 231 -2.41 -27.88 15.60
C ARG A 231 -2.37 -27.67 14.08
N ILE A 232 -3.41 -28.11 13.37
CA ILE A 232 -3.57 -27.84 11.93
C ILE A 232 -4.36 -26.54 11.75
N ILE A 233 -3.77 -25.57 11.02
CA ILE A 233 -4.45 -24.33 10.65
C ILE A 233 -4.63 -24.31 9.13
N THR A 234 -5.83 -24.63 8.67
CA THR A 234 -6.21 -24.78 7.25
C THR A 234 -5.82 -23.58 6.37
N LYS A 235 -5.73 -22.37 6.93
CA LYS A 235 -5.33 -21.18 6.16
C LYS A 235 -3.82 -21.05 5.97
N GLU A 236 -3.01 -21.59 6.88
CA GLU A 236 -1.56 -21.53 6.79
C GLU A 236 -1.03 -22.45 5.70
N THR A 237 -1.72 -23.55 5.42
CA THR A 237 -1.32 -24.51 4.38
C THR A 237 -1.34 -23.91 2.97
N LEU A 238 -2.16 -22.87 2.72
CA LEU A 238 -2.14 -22.12 1.46
C LEU A 238 -0.82 -21.38 1.25
N THR A 239 -0.16 -20.93 2.31
CA THR A 239 1.12 -20.20 2.20
C THR A 239 2.28 -21.11 1.77
N ASN A 240 2.11 -22.43 1.90
CA ASN A 240 3.11 -23.42 1.45
C ASN A 240 3.04 -23.71 -0.06
N ILE A 241 2.05 -23.15 -0.75
CA ILE A 241 1.88 -23.27 -2.22
C ILE A 241 2.62 -22.12 -2.94
N ASP A 242 3.07 -21.09 -2.21
CA ASP A 242 3.78 -19.95 -2.79
C ASP A 242 5.19 -20.37 -3.25
N GLU A 243 5.44 -20.24 -4.56
CA GLU A 243 6.77 -20.41 -5.14
C GLU A 243 7.64 -19.18 -4.82
N LYS A 244 8.96 -19.38 -4.70
CA LYS A 244 9.93 -18.27 -4.60
C LYS A 244 9.78 -17.36 -5.82
N ALA A 245 9.10 -16.23 -5.66
CA ALA A 245 9.04 -15.17 -6.67
C ALA A 245 10.21 -14.20 -6.46
N ASP A 246 10.76 -13.67 -7.55
CA ASP A 246 11.80 -12.62 -7.53
C ASP A 246 11.25 -11.27 -7.00
N GLU A 247 9.94 -11.08 -7.05
CA GLU A 247 9.22 -9.89 -6.58
C GLU A 247 8.49 -10.18 -5.26
N PHE A 248 8.45 -9.18 -4.39
CA PHE A 248 7.86 -9.29 -3.07
C PHE A 248 6.36 -8.93 -3.12
N ARG A 249 5.50 -9.95 -3.12
CA ARG A 249 4.04 -9.78 -3.28
C ARG A 249 3.38 -9.30 -2.00
N MET A 250 2.58 -8.24 -2.08
CA MET A 250 1.83 -7.67 -0.95
C MET A 250 0.39 -7.32 -1.34
N LEU A 251 -0.51 -7.48 -0.37
CA LEU A 251 -1.89 -7.02 -0.50
C LEU A 251 -2.10 -5.73 0.29
N VAL A 252 -2.71 -4.75 -0.38
CA VAL A 252 -3.12 -3.47 0.20
C VAL A 252 -4.64 -3.50 0.35
N ALA A 253 -5.14 -3.43 1.58
CA ALA A 253 -6.55 -3.21 1.83
C ALA A 253 -6.87 -1.73 1.74
N GLU A 254 -7.92 -1.37 1.01
CA GLU A 254 -8.38 0.00 0.87
C GLU A 254 -9.87 0.12 1.19
N PHE A 255 -10.29 1.30 1.69
CA PHE A 255 -11.71 1.57 1.91
C PHE A 255 -12.55 1.24 0.67
N GLY A 256 -12.06 1.68 -0.50
CA GLY A 256 -12.65 1.46 -1.80
C GLY A 256 -11.73 1.96 -2.88
N ARG A 257 -12.04 1.64 -4.14
CA ARG A 257 -11.30 2.14 -5.30
C ARG A 257 -11.61 3.63 -5.52
N LEU A 258 -11.04 4.48 -4.67
CA LEU A 258 -11.37 5.90 -4.62
C LEU A 258 -10.46 6.74 -5.53
N PRO A 259 -11.00 7.73 -6.28
CA PRO A 259 -10.21 8.74 -6.99
C PRO A 259 -9.20 9.46 -6.11
N LEU A 260 -9.55 9.66 -4.83
CA LEU A 260 -8.68 10.26 -3.83
C LEU A 260 -7.37 9.47 -3.62
N TYR A 261 -7.40 8.15 -3.83
CA TYR A 261 -6.24 7.27 -3.65
C TYR A 261 -5.42 7.07 -4.91
N PHE A 262 -5.77 7.74 -6.03
CA PHE A 262 -5.13 7.59 -7.33
C PHE A 262 -3.58 7.48 -7.33
N PRO A 263 -2.79 8.20 -6.50
CA PRO A 263 -1.35 8.02 -6.47
C PRO A 263 -0.88 6.58 -6.24
N ILE A 264 -1.61 5.76 -5.48
CA ILE A 264 -1.21 4.36 -5.26
C ILE A 264 -1.52 3.48 -6.48
N TYR A 265 -2.59 3.77 -7.22
CA TYR A 265 -2.92 3.04 -8.45
C TYR A 265 -1.97 3.41 -9.58
N LEU A 266 -1.66 4.71 -9.69
CA LEU A 266 -0.72 5.20 -10.69
C LEU A 266 0.66 4.57 -10.51
N ALA A 267 1.10 4.33 -9.27
CA ALA A 267 2.39 3.70 -8.97
C ALA A 267 2.52 2.34 -9.66
N ALA A 268 1.43 1.57 -9.70
CA ALA A 268 1.37 0.30 -10.41
C ALA A 268 1.43 0.51 -11.93
N LYS A 269 0.65 1.45 -12.47
CA LYS A 269 0.56 1.73 -13.92
C LYS A 269 1.86 2.25 -14.54
N ILE A 270 2.65 3.02 -13.79
CA ILE A 270 3.93 3.56 -14.27
C ILE A 270 5.14 2.69 -13.90
N GLY A 271 4.90 1.51 -13.30
CA GLY A 271 5.94 0.54 -12.95
C GLY A 271 6.76 0.89 -11.72
N ASN A 272 6.34 1.87 -10.90
CA ASN A 272 7.09 2.27 -9.71
C ASN A 272 7.15 1.15 -8.66
N TYR A 273 6.09 0.34 -8.49
CA TYR A 273 6.18 -0.84 -7.61
C TYR A 273 7.22 -1.84 -8.11
N LYS A 274 7.23 -2.11 -9.41
CA LYS A 274 8.20 -3.02 -10.04
C LYS A 274 9.64 -2.55 -9.91
N ASN A 275 9.89 -1.24 -10.05
CA ASN A 275 11.21 -0.65 -9.83
C ASN A 275 11.74 -0.90 -8.41
N HIS A 276 10.83 -1.07 -7.45
CA HIS A 276 11.07 -1.35 -6.05
C HIS A 276 10.95 -2.86 -5.72
N LYS A 277 10.89 -3.73 -6.74
CA LYS A 277 10.71 -5.19 -6.62
C LYS A 277 9.45 -5.60 -5.85
N LEU A 278 8.39 -4.80 -5.98
CA LEU A 278 7.10 -5.05 -5.34
C LEU A 278 6.06 -5.49 -6.37
N ASP A 279 5.30 -6.51 -6.00
CA ASP A 279 4.08 -6.93 -6.68
C ASP A 279 2.88 -6.59 -5.79
N ILE A 280 2.22 -5.47 -6.11
CA ILE A 280 1.16 -4.89 -5.28
C ILE A 280 -0.19 -5.14 -5.93
N ASP A 281 -1.10 -5.71 -5.15
CA ASP A 281 -2.51 -5.81 -5.47
C ASP A 281 -3.37 -5.21 -4.36
N PHE A 282 -4.56 -4.74 -4.74
CA PHE A 282 -5.51 -4.03 -3.89
C PHE A 282 -6.76 -4.85 -3.65
N ILE A 283 -7.27 -4.81 -2.41
CA ILE A 283 -8.58 -5.35 -2.03
C ILE A 283 -9.43 -4.24 -1.43
N SER A 284 -10.62 -4.02 -1.99
CA SER A 284 -11.60 -3.10 -1.40
C SER A 284 -12.30 -3.77 -0.22
N SER A 285 -12.24 -3.13 0.94
CA SER A 285 -12.86 -3.59 2.19
C SER A 285 -14.28 -3.04 2.40
N GLY A 286 -14.60 -1.88 1.82
CA GLY A 286 -15.89 -1.21 1.94
C GLY A 286 -16.08 -0.38 3.21
N GLY A 287 -15.04 -0.22 4.05
CA GLY A 287 -15.11 0.51 5.32
C GLY A 287 -13.75 0.75 5.96
N ASP A 288 -13.64 1.80 6.78
CA ASP A 288 -12.38 2.13 7.47
C ASP A 288 -12.03 1.07 8.54
N ASP A 289 -13.03 0.62 9.29
CA ASP A 289 -12.94 -0.47 10.26
C ASP A 289 -12.58 -1.80 9.56
N LEU A 290 -13.24 -2.09 8.42
CA LEU A 290 -13.00 -3.30 7.62
C LEU A 290 -11.59 -3.31 7.00
N THR A 291 -11.07 -2.14 6.63
CA THR A 291 -9.68 -1.98 6.19
C THR A 291 -8.72 -2.35 7.31
N TYR A 292 -8.93 -1.80 8.52
CA TYR A 292 -8.08 -2.13 9.68
C TYR A 292 -8.20 -3.62 10.08
N ASN A 293 -9.39 -4.20 10.02
CA ASN A 293 -9.63 -5.63 10.29
C ASN A 293 -8.86 -6.55 9.31
N SER A 294 -8.66 -6.11 8.08
CA SER A 294 -7.87 -6.85 7.08
C SER A 294 -6.39 -6.92 7.47
N LEU A 295 -5.88 -5.90 8.17
CA LEU A 295 -4.53 -5.90 8.75
C LEU A 295 -4.46 -6.80 9.97
N LEU A 296 -5.44 -6.69 10.88
CA LEU A 296 -5.51 -7.52 12.09
C LEU A 296 -5.48 -9.00 11.71
N SER A 297 -6.29 -9.43 10.74
CA SER A 297 -6.32 -10.82 10.27
C SER A 297 -5.06 -11.29 9.52
N GLY A 298 -4.15 -10.39 9.12
CA GLY A 298 -3.00 -10.71 8.26
C GLY A 298 -3.37 -10.99 6.80
N SER A 299 -4.64 -10.72 6.42
CA SER A 299 -5.11 -10.90 5.05
C SER A 299 -4.59 -9.83 4.09
N ALA A 300 -4.31 -8.63 4.61
CA ALA A 300 -3.55 -7.58 3.92
C ALA A 300 -2.37 -7.11 4.79
N GLN A 301 -1.32 -6.63 4.12
CA GLN A 301 -0.11 -6.11 4.79
C GLN A 301 -0.21 -4.61 5.09
N ILE A 302 -0.91 -3.86 4.24
CA ILE A 302 -1.02 -2.40 4.31
C ILE A 302 -2.49 -2.00 4.22
N GLY A 303 -2.91 -1.01 5.00
CA GLY A 303 -4.25 -0.43 4.96
C GLY A 303 -4.22 1.03 4.48
N ILE A 304 -5.16 1.39 3.60
CA ILE A 304 -5.38 2.75 3.08
C ILE A 304 -6.82 3.17 3.40
N ALA A 305 -6.97 3.92 4.49
CA ALA A 305 -8.25 4.33 5.07
C ALA A 305 -8.04 5.47 6.09
N ASP A 306 -9.11 5.88 6.78
CA ASP A 306 -8.96 6.67 8.01
C ASP A 306 -8.13 5.87 9.04
N PRO A 307 -6.98 6.39 9.50
CA PRO A 307 -6.13 5.66 10.42
C PRO A 307 -6.66 5.66 11.86
N ILE A 308 -7.82 6.23 12.16
CA ILE A 308 -8.33 6.34 13.53
C ILE A 308 -8.49 4.99 14.23
N PHE A 309 -8.74 3.91 13.49
CA PHE A 309 -8.88 2.58 14.07
C PHE A 309 -7.57 2.04 14.68
N THR A 310 -6.42 2.60 14.29
CA THR A 310 -5.13 2.36 14.99
C THR A 310 -5.14 2.84 16.45
N PHE A 311 -5.99 3.82 16.77
CA PHE A 311 -6.15 4.40 18.10
C PHE A 311 -7.26 3.72 18.92
N SER A 312 -8.05 2.82 18.33
CA SER A 312 -9.21 2.24 19.00
C SER A 312 -8.83 1.37 20.22
N LYS A 313 -9.59 1.50 21.31
CA LYS A 313 -9.49 0.64 22.50
C LYS A 313 -9.99 -0.78 22.24
N ASN A 314 -10.79 -0.98 21.20
CA ASN A 314 -11.46 -2.25 20.93
C ASN A 314 -10.53 -3.31 20.33
N PHE A 315 -9.34 -2.91 19.87
CA PHE A 315 -8.37 -3.82 19.27
C PHE A 315 -7.17 -4.03 20.19
N ALA A 316 -6.84 -5.30 20.45
CA ALA A 316 -5.69 -5.70 21.26
C ALA A 316 -4.37 -5.43 20.52
N THR A 317 -4.29 -5.81 19.25
CA THR A 317 -3.11 -5.55 18.40
C THR A 317 -3.03 -4.07 18.03
N LYS A 318 -1.83 -3.50 18.17
CA LYS A 318 -1.61 -2.07 17.88
C LYS A 318 -1.35 -1.87 16.40
N GLY A 319 -1.90 -0.78 15.88
CA GLY A 319 -1.62 -0.30 14.53
C GLY A 319 -0.48 0.71 14.54
N LYS A 320 0.28 0.79 13.44
CA LYS A 320 1.27 1.84 13.19
C LYS A 320 0.88 2.60 11.94
N ILE A 321 0.95 3.94 12.03
CA ILE A 321 0.75 4.82 10.89
C ILE A 321 2.14 5.10 10.32
N ILE A 322 2.38 4.60 9.11
CA ILE A 322 3.70 4.64 8.46
C ILE A 322 3.80 5.74 7.40
N GLY A 323 2.67 6.33 7.02
CA GLY A 323 2.62 7.44 6.09
C GLY A 323 1.25 8.11 6.09
N GLN A 324 1.20 9.30 5.53
CA GLN A 324 -0.04 10.04 5.29
C GLN A 324 -0.22 10.19 3.78
N LEU A 325 -1.31 9.65 3.24
CA LEU A 325 -1.65 9.81 1.82
C LEU A 325 -2.40 11.12 1.61
N ILE A 326 -3.36 11.44 2.48
CA ILE A 326 -4.21 12.63 2.39
C ILE A 326 -4.10 13.44 3.68
N GLY A 327 -3.63 14.69 3.56
CA GLY A 327 -3.23 15.53 4.69
C GLY A 327 -4.21 16.61 5.12
N LYS A 328 -5.42 16.59 4.57
CA LYS A 328 -6.52 17.48 4.93
C LYS A 328 -7.85 16.89 4.45
N PRO A 329 -8.99 17.23 5.07
CA PRO A 329 -10.28 16.69 4.67
C PRO A 329 -10.68 17.16 3.27
N ALA A 330 -10.92 16.21 2.37
CA ALA A 330 -11.35 16.47 1.00
C ALA A 330 -12.88 16.35 0.89
N ILE A 331 -13.62 17.20 1.61
CA ILE A 331 -15.09 17.12 1.72
C ILE A 331 -15.81 18.39 1.23
N ALA A 332 -17.03 18.22 0.74
CA ALA A 332 -17.91 19.30 0.31
C ALA A 332 -19.39 18.96 0.56
N ALA A 333 -20.21 19.99 0.73
CA ALA A 333 -21.66 19.88 0.82
C ALA A 333 -22.29 20.16 -0.55
N VAL A 334 -23.25 19.32 -0.96
CA VAL A 334 -23.89 19.37 -2.28
C VAL A 334 -25.40 19.29 -2.12
N ALA A 335 -26.14 20.03 -2.94
CA ALA A 335 -27.58 19.93 -3.06
C ALA A 335 -27.99 19.72 -4.53
N LEU A 336 -29.17 19.15 -4.74
CA LEU A 336 -29.83 19.13 -6.06
C LEU A 336 -30.84 20.27 -6.23
N ASN A 337 -31.36 20.82 -5.13
CA ASN A 337 -32.29 21.94 -5.17
C ASN A 337 -31.53 23.26 -5.32
N PRO A 338 -31.62 23.98 -6.47
CA PRO A 338 -30.84 25.18 -6.75
C PRO A 338 -31.08 26.34 -5.77
N ASN A 339 -32.17 26.29 -4.99
CA ASN A 339 -32.50 27.32 -4.00
C ASN A 339 -31.76 27.15 -2.67
N ILE A 340 -31.13 25.98 -2.43
CA ILE A 340 -30.37 25.75 -1.21
C ILE A 340 -29.04 26.49 -1.31
N LYS A 341 -28.84 27.41 -0.35
CA LYS A 341 -27.60 28.18 -0.16
C LYS A 341 -27.19 28.11 1.32
N ILE A 342 -25.89 28.01 1.55
CA ILE A 342 -25.27 27.99 2.87
C ILE A 342 -24.26 29.15 2.89
N GLU A 343 -24.51 30.16 3.71
CA GLU A 343 -23.58 31.29 3.87
C GLU A 343 -22.72 31.11 5.12
N LYS A 344 -23.30 30.51 6.17
CA LYS A 344 -22.62 30.21 7.43
C LYS A 344 -22.98 28.82 7.96
N LEU A 345 -22.17 28.30 8.86
CA LEU A 345 -22.32 26.92 9.37
C LEU A 345 -23.66 26.69 10.06
N GLU A 346 -24.28 27.71 10.64
CA GLU A 346 -25.57 27.60 11.30
C GLU A 346 -26.72 27.32 10.32
N ASP A 347 -26.56 27.64 9.02
CA ASP A 347 -27.60 27.42 8.02
C ASP A 347 -27.90 25.93 7.79
N PHE A 348 -26.94 25.05 8.08
CA PHE A 348 -27.14 23.61 7.99
C PHE A 348 -28.25 23.08 8.91
N LYS A 349 -28.60 23.81 9.99
CA LYS A 349 -29.70 23.44 10.90
C LYS A 349 -31.08 23.48 10.24
N LYS A 350 -31.21 24.13 9.09
CA LYS A 350 -32.46 24.29 8.36
C LYS A 350 -32.79 23.09 7.46
N TYR A 351 -31.87 22.14 7.32
CA TYR A 351 -31.90 21.11 6.29
C TYR A 351 -31.61 19.72 6.86
N LYS A 352 -32.12 18.69 6.20
CA LYS A 352 -31.72 17.31 6.44
C LYS A 352 -30.38 17.04 5.77
N VAL A 353 -29.34 16.81 6.58
CA VAL A 353 -27.97 16.68 6.11
C VAL A 353 -27.56 15.21 6.07
N GLY A 354 -27.43 14.67 4.87
CA GLY A 354 -26.84 13.37 4.64
C GLY A 354 -25.33 13.39 4.86
N THR A 355 -24.82 12.44 5.64
CA THR A 355 -23.38 12.16 5.75
C THR A 355 -23.13 10.68 5.48
N PHE A 356 -21.87 10.26 5.40
CA PHE A 356 -21.55 8.83 5.40
C PHE A 356 -21.96 8.16 6.72
N GLN A 357 -21.91 6.83 6.73
CA GLN A 357 -22.28 5.98 7.87
C GLN A 357 -21.60 6.42 9.18
N GLU A 358 -22.24 6.07 10.30
CA GLU A 358 -21.69 6.31 11.63
C GLU A 358 -20.29 5.69 11.76
N PHE A 359 -19.39 6.37 12.48
CA PHE A 359 -17.96 6.05 12.53
C PHE A 359 -17.20 6.19 11.20
N SER A 360 -17.69 7.00 10.26
CA SER A 360 -16.86 7.52 9.16
C SER A 360 -16.20 8.85 9.53
N THR A 361 -15.09 9.19 8.88
CA THR A 361 -14.41 10.49 9.07
C THR A 361 -15.34 11.67 8.80
N THR A 362 -16.09 11.61 7.68
CA THR A 362 -17.02 12.68 7.29
C THR A 362 -18.10 12.88 8.34
N ASN A 363 -18.76 11.81 8.79
CA ASN A 363 -19.80 11.90 9.82
C ASN A 363 -19.23 12.50 11.12
N THR A 364 -18.06 12.03 11.55
CA THR A 364 -17.42 12.46 12.79
C THR A 364 -17.01 13.94 12.74
N LEU A 365 -16.39 14.37 11.64
CA LEU A 365 -16.05 15.78 11.43
C LEU A 365 -17.29 16.67 11.49
N MET A 366 -18.37 16.27 10.82
CA MET A 366 -19.59 17.07 10.77
C MET A 366 -20.32 17.14 12.10
N LYS A 367 -20.36 16.06 12.89
CA LYS A 367 -20.89 16.07 14.27
C LYS A 367 -20.20 17.11 15.15
N LYS A 368 -18.89 17.32 14.98
CA LYS A 368 -18.14 18.35 15.71
C LYS A 368 -18.32 19.75 15.14
N LEU A 369 -18.32 19.90 13.81
CA LEU A 369 -18.35 21.22 13.16
C LEU A 369 -19.73 21.87 13.07
N LEU A 370 -20.79 21.08 12.97
CA LEU A 370 -22.16 21.58 12.77
C LEU A 370 -23.05 21.11 13.93
N PRO A 371 -22.79 21.55 15.17
CA PRO A 371 -23.60 21.13 16.31
C PRO A 371 -25.06 21.57 16.13
N GLY A 372 -25.97 20.61 16.21
CA GLY A 372 -27.42 20.82 16.08
C GLY A 372 -28.00 20.71 14.66
N ALA A 373 -27.21 20.34 13.65
CA ALA A 373 -27.76 19.93 12.36
C ALA A 373 -28.38 18.53 12.44
N GLU A 374 -29.47 18.28 11.71
CA GLU A 374 -30.09 16.96 11.60
C GLU A 374 -29.27 16.09 10.62
N PHE A 375 -28.51 15.14 11.17
CA PHE A 375 -27.68 14.23 10.38
C PHE A 375 -28.38 12.91 10.09
N ILE A 376 -28.46 12.56 8.80
CA ILE A 376 -28.93 11.26 8.33
C ILE A 376 -27.73 10.46 7.83
N PRO A 377 -27.34 9.37 8.49
CA PRO A 377 -26.26 8.51 8.01
C PRO A 377 -26.72 7.74 6.79
N ILE A 378 -25.98 7.86 5.69
CA ILE A 378 -26.24 7.20 4.41
C ILE A 378 -25.02 6.36 4.04
N LYS A 379 -25.22 5.20 3.41
CA LYS A 379 -24.10 4.43 2.85
C LYS A 379 -23.38 5.24 1.78
N TYR A 380 -22.08 5.00 1.66
CA TYR A 380 -21.20 5.74 0.76
C TYR A 380 -21.73 5.85 -0.68
N ASN A 381 -22.26 4.76 -1.23
CA ASN A 381 -22.79 4.68 -2.60
C ASN A 381 -24.28 5.11 -2.74
N GLU A 382 -24.97 5.44 -1.65
CA GLU A 382 -26.42 5.73 -1.65
C GLU A 382 -26.73 7.23 -1.50
N ILE A 383 -25.75 8.08 -1.16
CA ILE A 383 -26.00 9.51 -0.88
C ILE A 383 -26.61 10.25 -2.06
N THR A 384 -26.18 9.93 -3.28
CA THR A 384 -26.76 10.47 -4.53
C THR A 384 -28.21 10.06 -4.70
N LYS A 385 -28.55 8.81 -4.39
CA LYS A 385 -29.92 8.31 -4.46
C LYS A 385 -30.80 9.00 -3.41
N ALA A 386 -30.30 9.14 -2.18
CA ALA A 386 -30.99 9.82 -1.09
C ALA A 386 -31.30 11.28 -1.41
N LEU A 387 -30.38 12.01 -2.09
CA LEU A 387 -30.64 13.36 -2.60
C LEU A 387 -31.77 13.38 -3.65
N LYS A 388 -31.74 12.44 -4.62
CA LYS A 388 -32.77 12.36 -5.68
C LYS A 388 -34.15 12.02 -5.13
N GLU A 389 -34.21 11.11 -4.16
CA GLU A 389 -35.43 10.68 -3.49
C GLU A 389 -35.89 11.66 -2.41
N ARG A 390 -35.15 12.76 -2.19
CA ARG A 390 -35.43 13.80 -1.18
C ARG A 390 -35.52 13.26 0.25
N VAL A 391 -34.78 12.19 0.53
CA VAL A 391 -34.55 11.70 1.90
C VAL A 391 -33.68 12.70 2.66
N ILE A 392 -32.75 13.35 1.95
CA ILE A 392 -31.87 14.41 2.44
C ILE A 392 -31.94 15.63 1.51
N ASP A 393 -31.74 16.82 2.07
CA ASP A 393 -31.70 18.08 1.31
C ASP A 393 -30.27 18.40 0.84
N ILE A 394 -29.29 18.10 1.70
CA ILE A 394 -27.86 18.35 1.47
C ILE A 394 -27.09 17.05 1.73
N GLY A 395 -26.20 16.68 0.83
CA GLY A 395 -25.26 15.58 1.01
C GLY A 395 -23.85 16.11 1.26
N ILE A 396 -23.22 15.69 2.36
CA ILE A 396 -21.81 15.96 2.64
C ILE A 396 -21.00 14.71 2.28
N MET A 397 -20.09 14.87 1.33
CA MET A 397 -19.36 13.77 0.72
C MET A 397 -17.94 14.18 0.33
N SER A 398 -17.16 13.23 -0.18
CA SER A 398 -15.83 13.52 -0.71
C SER A 398 -15.91 14.41 -1.96
N LYS A 399 -14.88 15.22 -2.20
CA LYS A 399 -14.87 16.23 -3.27
C LYS A 399 -14.97 15.65 -4.68
N ASP A 400 -14.44 14.46 -4.91
CA ASP A 400 -14.62 13.71 -6.15
C ASP A 400 -16.10 13.45 -6.45
N TYR A 401 -16.87 12.98 -5.46
CA TYR A 401 -18.31 12.77 -5.60
C TYR A 401 -19.06 14.08 -5.78
N ALA A 402 -18.62 15.14 -5.09
CA ALA A 402 -19.24 16.44 -5.22
C ALA A 402 -19.06 17.03 -6.63
N CYS A 403 -17.88 16.88 -7.22
CA CYS A 403 -17.61 17.27 -8.61
C CYS A 403 -18.42 16.44 -9.61
N GLU A 404 -18.57 15.14 -9.38
CA GLU A 404 -19.38 14.27 -10.23
C GLU A 404 -20.87 14.64 -10.18
N LEU A 405 -21.41 14.87 -8.98
CA LEU A 405 -22.80 15.30 -8.80
C LEU A 405 -23.07 16.66 -9.44
N LYS A 406 -22.11 17.57 -9.39
CA LYS A 406 -22.19 18.84 -10.11
C LYS A 406 -22.38 18.62 -11.61
N GLY A 407 -21.66 17.66 -12.20
CA GLY A 407 -21.87 17.23 -13.60
C GLY A 407 -23.24 16.61 -13.88
N LYS A 408 -23.96 16.17 -12.84
CA LYS A 408 -25.31 15.56 -12.91
C LYS A 408 -26.42 16.54 -12.50
N GLY A 409 -26.16 17.84 -12.48
CA GLY A 409 -27.14 18.89 -12.19
C GLY A 409 -27.24 19.30 -10.72
N GLY A 410 -26.37 18.79 -9.84
CA GLY A 410 -26.21 19.32 -8.49
C GLY A 410 -25.31 20.57 -8.45
N HIS A 411 -25.21 21.19 -7.29
CA HIS A 411 -24.26 22.28 -7.04
C HIS A 411 -23.67 22.18 -5.65
N ILE A 412 -22.40 22.59 -5.54
CA ILE A 412 -21.70 22.65 -4.25
C ILE A 412 -22.24 23.86 -3.49
N VAL A 413 -22.86 23.62 -2.33
CA VAL A 413 -23.43 24.66 -1.48
C VAL A 413 -22.46 25.17 -0.42
N TYR A 414 -21.45 24.36 -0.05
CA TYR A 414 -20.42 24.75 0.89
C TYR A 414 -19.14 23.94 0.71
N LYS A 415 -17.99 24.59 0.89
CA LYS A 415 -16.66 23.95 0.89
C LYS A 415 -16.04 24.14 2.27
N PHE A 416 -15.50 23.07 2.85
CA PHE A 416 -14.94 23.09 4.20
C PHE A 416 -13.43 23.36 4.23
N ASP A 417 -12.84 23.80 3.12
CA ASP A 417 -11.39 23.85 2.92
C ASP A 417 -10.65 24.70 3.96
N ASP A 418 -11.22 25.85 4.30
CA ASP A 418 -10.59 26.84 5.17
C ASP A 418 -10.85 26.57 6.66
N LEU A 419 -11.66 25.57 6.99
CA LEU A 419 -12.01 25.20 8.36
C LEU A 419 -11.03 24.19 8.97
N PHE A 420 -10.17 23.59 8.14
CA PHE A 420 -9.24 22.57 8.57
C PHE A 420 -7.80 22.97 8.26
N GLY A 421 -6.96 23.00 9.30
CA GLY A 421 -5.51 23.00 9.13
C GLY A 421 -5.00 21.63 8.67
N GLU A 422 -3.78 21.26 9.08
CA GLU A 422 -3.28 19.90 8.84
C GLU A 422 -4.19 18.88 9.53
N TYR A 423 -4.56 17.81 8.82
CA TYR A 423 -5.40 16.74 9.35
C TYR A 423 -5.02 15.42 8.71
N LEU A 424 -4.80 14.39 9.51
CA LEU A 424 -4.54 13.05 9.01
C LEU A 424 -5.86 12.42 8.52
N PHE A 425 -6.20 12.65 7.25
CA PHE A 425 -7.48 12.23 6.66
C PHE A 425 -7.43 10.81 6.11
N THR A 426 -6.32 10.43 5.47
CA THR A 426 -6.08 9.06 5.03
C THR A 426 -4.64 8.68 5.36
N GLY A 427 -4.51 7.65 6.17
CA GLY A 427 -3.23 7.08 6.57
C GLY A 427 -2.85 5.87 5.74
N ILE A 428 -1.55 5.59 5.74
CA ILE A 428 -0.99 4.31 5.35
C ILE A 428 -0.68 3.58 6.66
N THR A 429 -1.34 2.46 6.88
CA THR A 429 -1.32 1.75 8.17
C THR A 429 -0.80 0.33 8.02
N ILE A 430 -0.02 -0.11 9.00
CA ILE A 430 0.34 -1.52 9.22
C ILE A 430 -0.08 -1.92 10.64
N CYS A 431 0.05 -3.21 10.97
CA CYS A 431 -0.24 -3.72 12.30
C CYS A 431 0.98 -4.45 12.89
N ASP A 432 1.11 -4.47 14.23
CA ASP A 432 2.26 -5.05 14.94
C ASP A 432 2.44 -6.56 14.67
N ASN A 433 1.40 -7.24 14.22
CA ASN A 433 1.43 -8.65 13.84
C ASN A 433 1.83 -8.89 12.38
N LEU A 434 2.27 -7.86 11.65
CA LEU A 434 2.85 -7.99 10.32
C LEU A 434 4.07 -8.93 10.39
N ASP A 435 4.07 -9.97 9.55
CA ASP A 435 5.18 -10.91 9.48
C ASP A 435 6.51 -10.16 9.19
N PRO A 436 7.57 -10.38 10.00
CA PRO A 436 8.88 -9.74 9.86
C PRO A 436 9.41 -9.68 8.43
N LYS A 437 9.13 -10.70 7.61
CA LYS A 437 9.59 -10.74 6.21
C LYS A 437 9.11 -9.55 5.37
N PHE A 438 7.96 -8.95 5.71
CA PHE A 438 7.40 -7.81 4.97
C PHE A 438 8.01 -6.46 5.35
N HIS A 439 8.80 -6.36 6.41
CA HIS A 439 9.34 -5.09 6.89
C HIS A 439 10.23 -4.35 5.88
N PRO A 440 11.14 -5.02 5.13
CA PRO A 440 11.91 -4.36 4.08
C PRO A 440 11.02 -3.74 2.98
N ALA A 441 9.94 -4.44 2.62
CA ALA A 441 9.03 -4.02 1.56
C ALA A 441 8.17 -2.79 1.93
N ILE A 442 8.01 -2.50 3.23
CA ILE A 442 7.31 -1.30 3.69
C ILE A 442 8.01 -0.02 3.21
N ASN A 443 9.34 0.06 3.33
CA ASN A 443 10.09 1.25 2.92
C ASN A 443 10.03 1.44 1.40
N ALA A 444 10.20 0.34 0.66
CA ALA A 444 10.04 0.28 -0.79
C ALA A 444 8.64 0.77 -1.23
N TYR A 445 7.59 0.34 -0.54
CA TYR A 445 6.23 0.77 -0.82
C TYR A 445 6.05 2.27 -0.61
N LEU A 446 6.52 2.82 0.50
CA LEU A 446 6.43 4.26 0.77
C LEU A 446 7.24 5.10 -0.23
N ALA A 447 8.45 4.65 -0.59
CA ALA A 447 9.30 5.28 -1.58
C ALA A 447 8.62 5.32 -2.96
N SER A 448 8.05 4.20 -3.41
CA SER A 448 7.34 4.13 -4.69
C SER A 448 6.14 5.10 -4.77
N ILE A 449 5.43 5.35 -3.66
CA ILE A 449 4.35 6.34 -3.60
C ILE A 449 4.91 7.76 -3.64
N ARG A 450 5.99 8.05 -2.89
CA ARG A 450 6.68 9.36 -2.94
C ARG A 450 7.10 9.68 -4.38
N GLU A 451 7.69 8.71 -5.06
CA GLU A 451 8.10 8.80 -6.47
C GLU A 451 6.91 9.09 -7.39
N THR A 452 5.79 8.40 -7.17
CA THR A 452 4.58 8.59 -7.96
C THR A 452 3.95 9.96 -7.77
N ILE A 453 3.92 10.49 -6.54
CA ILE A 453 3.39 11.83 -6.28
C ILE A 453 4.25 12.92 -6.93
N ASN A 454 5.56 12.72 -6.96
CA ASN A 454 6.45 13.61 -7.70
C ASN A 454 6.21 13.53 -9.21
N PHE A 455 6.04 12.31 -9.74
CA PHE A 455 5.67 12.11 -11.14
C PHE A 455 4.40 12.85 -11.51
N ILE A 456 3.34 12.78 -10.69
CA ILE A 456 2.08 13.51 -10.89
C ILE A 456 2.33 15.03 -11.00
N LYS A 457 3.17 15.58 -10.13
CA LYS A 457 3.45 17.04 -10.12
C LYS A 457 4.13 17.50 -11.41
N LYS A 458 5.06 16.69 -11.93
CA LYS A 458 5.82 17.00 -13.15
C LYS A 458 5.03 16.72 -14.43
N ASN A 459 4.31 15.60 -14.46
CA ASN A 459 3.72 15.02 -15.67
C ASN A 459 2.18 15.04 -15.59
N LYS A 460 1.59 16.17 -15.17
CA LYS A 460 0.13 16.30 -14.93
C LYS A 460 -0.75 15.79 -16.07
N LYS A 461 -0.40 16.09 -17.33
CA LYS A 461 -1.17 15.65 -18.52
C LYS A 461 -1.13 14.14 -18.69
N GLU A 462 0.02 13.54 -18.47
CA GLU A 462 0.19 12.08 -18.56
C GLU A 462 -0.52 11.38 -17.40
N ALA A 463 -0.35 11.87 -16.17
CA ALA A 463 -1.06 11.38 -15.00
C ALA A 463 -2.59 11.47 -15.17
N LEU A 464 -3.11 12.55 -15.75
CA LEU A 464 -4.52 12.69 -16.09
C LEU A 464 -4.99 11.64 -17.11
N SER A 465 -4.15 11.26 -18.07
CA SER A 465 -4.47 10.18 -19.03
C SER A 465 -4.64 8.84 -18.33
N TYR A 466 -3.76 8.51 -17.38
CA TYR A 466 -3.93 7.33 -16.53
C TYR A 466 -5.16 7.42 -15.64
N PHE A 467 -5.43 8.60 -15.06
CA PHE A 467 -6.63 8.84 -14.25
C PHE A 467 -7.93 8.58 -15.02
N LYS A 468 -8.01 9.02 -16.28
CA LYS A 468 -9.15 8.75 -17.18
C LYS A 468 -9.36 7.25 -17.43
N LYS A 469 -8.26 6.50 -17.59
CA LYS A 469 -8.32 5.04 -17.80
C LYS A 469 -8.70 4.28 -16.53
N GLU A 470 -8.26 4.78 -15.37
CA GLU A 470 -8.56 4.17 -14.07
C GLU A 470 -10.01 4.37 -13.66
N PHE A 471 -10.61 5.53 -13.99
CA PHE A 471 -11.99 5.85 -13.66
C PHE A 471 -12.83 6.14 -14.92
N PRO A 472 -13.06 5.16 -15.81
CA PRO A 472 -13.68 5.41 -17.11
C PRO A 472 -15.14 5.87 -17.02
N LEU A 473 -15.86 5.52 -15.95
CA LEU A 473 -17.26 5.89 -15.73
C LEU A 473 -17.45 7.29 -15.10
N MET A 474 -16.36 7.94 -14.70
CA MET A 474 -16.41 9.26 -14.07
C MET A 474 -16.72 10.36 -15.10
N ILE A 475 -17.44 11.39 -14.65
CA ILE A 475 -17.69 12.62 -15.43
C ILE A 475 -16.71 13.70 -14.98
N ASN A 476 -16.29 14.60 -15.87
CA ASN A 476 -15.41 15.74 -15.56
C ASN A 476 -14.04 15.36 -14.96
N HIS A 477 -13.35 14.35 -15.52
CA HIS A 477 -12.05 13.88 -15.02
C HIS A 477 -11.03 14.99 -14.76
N GLU A 478 -10.99 16.02 -15.60
CA GLU A 478 -10.06 17.15 -15.48
C GLU A 478 -10.32 18.00 -14.23
N GLU A 479 -11.60 18.30 -13.94
CA GLU A 479 -11.99 19.05 -12.75
C GLU A 479 -11.71 18.23 -11.49
N VAL A 480 -12.10 16.94 -11.49
CA VAL A 480 -11.87 16.04 -10.35
C VAL A 480 -10.38 15.87 -10.07
N PHE A 481 -9.58 15.53 -11.09
CA PHE A 481 -8.13 15.34 -10.93
C PHE A 481 -7.44 16.61 -10.42
N SER A 482 -7.80 17.78 -10.98
CA SER A 482 -7.27 19.07 -10.54
C SER A 482 -7.61 19.35 -9.09
N GLU A 483 -8.85 19.08 -8.67
CA GLU A 483 -9.31 19.30 -7.31
C GLU A 483 -8.60 18.37 -6.31
N LEU A 484 -8.56 17.06 -6.57
CA LEU A 484 -7.96 16.07 -5.69
C LEU A 484 -6.44 16.24 -5.54
N SER A 485 -5.77 16.71 -6.60
CA SER A 485 -4.32 16.94 -6.57
C SER A 485 -3.85 17.91 -5.48
N LYS A 486 -4.76 18.75 -4.96
CA LYS A 486 -4.51 19.68 -3.86
C LYS A 486 -4.44 19.01 -2.49
N TYR A 487 -4.89 17.77 -2.35
CA TYR A 487 -5.03 17.04 -1.08
C TYR A 487 -3.98 15.93 -0.90
N TRP A 488 -3.38 15.44 -1.99
CA TRP A 488 -2.30 14.47 -1.91
C TRP A 488 -1.10 15.02 -1.14
N SER A 489 -0.65 14.24 -0.16
CA SER A 489 0.45 14.62 0.71
C SER A 489 1.76 14.72 -0.08
N LYS A 490 2.56 15.74 0.20
CA LYS A 490 3.78 15.99 -0.59
C LYS A 490 4.95 15.05 -0.25
N LYS A 491 4.99 14.50 0.95
CA LYS A 491 6.14 13.76 1.50
C LYS A 491 5.86 12.34 1.96
N ILE A 492 4.58 11.92 2.02
CA ILE A 492 4.19 10.63 2.66
C ILE A 492 4.86 10.47 4.03
N GLU A 493 4.80 11.52 4.83
CA GLU A 493 5.27 11.56 6.22
C GLU A 493 4.07 11.88 7.09
N VAL A 494 4.04 11.34 8.31
CA VAL A 494 2.93 11.58 9.23
C VAL A 494 3.16 12.91 9.95
N SER A 495 2.19 13.83 9.85
CA SER A 495 2.23 15.10 10.59
C SER A 495 1.76 14.92 12.02
N ASN A 496 2.57 15.32 13.00
CA ASN A 496 2.18 15.35 14.42
C ASN A 496 0.92 16.22 14.62
N THR A 497 0.89 17.42 14.03
CA THR A 497 -0.27 18.32 14.09
C THR A 497 -1.49 17.70 13.42
N GLY A 498 -1.30 17.06 12.26
CA GLY A 498 -2.38 16.37 11.55
C GLY A 498 -3.02 15.24 12.36
N ILE A 499 -2.21 14.47 13.09
CA ILE A 499 -2.67 13.43 14.01
C ILE A 499 -3.43 14.02 15.20
N GLU A 500 -2.86 15.03 15.86
CA GLU A 500 -3.46 15.65 17.04
C GLU A 500 -4.84 16.22 16.71
N ASN A 501 -4.96 16.87 15.55
CA ASN A 501 -6.24 17.37 15.05
C ASN A 501 -7.23 16.22 14.78
N ALA A 502 -6.81 15.16 14.07
CA ALA A 502 -7.66 13.99 13.82
C ALA A 502 -8.15 13.36 15.13
N ARG A 503 -7.21 13.03 16.03
CA ARG A 503 -7.51 12.46 17.34
C ARG A 503 -8.42 13.36 18.17
N GLY A 504 -8.19 14.68 18.17
CA GLY A 504 -8.98 15.64 18.92
C GLY A 504 -10.42 15.79 18.42
N VAL A 505 -10.66 15.58 17.12
CA VAL A 505 -12.03 15.49 16.57
C VAL A 505 -12.71 14.21 17.05
N TRP A 506 -12.05 13.07 16.86
CA TRP A 506 -12.61 11.77 17.19
C TRP A 506 -12.82 11.57 18.70
N HIS A 507 -11.91 12.06 19.55
CA HIS A 507 -12.06 12.02 21.00
C HIS A 507 -13.22 12.88 21.50
N TYR A 508 -13.47 14.03 20.85
CA TYR A 508 -14.61 14.89 21.19
C TYR A 508 -15.95 14.20 20.91
N VAL A 509 -16.07 13.53 19.77
CA VAL A 509 -17.33 12.87 19.35
C VAL A 509 -17.49 11.49 20.02
N TYR A 510 -16.41 10.73 20.16
CA TYR A 510 -16.40 9.37 20.69
C TYR A 510 -15.29 9.18 21.75
N PRO A 511 -15.43 9.79 22.95
CA PRO A 511 -14.38 9.73 23.98
C PRO A 511 -14.08 8.30 24.47
N TRP A 512 -15.06 7.40 24.36
CA TRP A 512 -14.94 5.99 24.74
C TRP A 512 -14.14 5.15 23.72
N LEU A 513 -14.01 5.61 22.47
CA LEU A 513 -13.44 4.82 21.38
C LEU A 513 -11.90 4.78 21.40
N LEU A 514 -11.22 5.89 21.75
CA LEU A 514 -9.77 6.05 21.52
C LEU A 514 -8.91 5.80 22.77
N LYS A 515 -7.76 5.14 22.60
CA LYS A 515 -6.72 4.93 23.63
C LYS A 515 -6.14 6.28 24.12
N ALA A 516 -5.64 6.26 25.36
CA ALA A 516 -4.97 7.41 25.97
C ALA A 516 -3.55 7.65 25.39
N SER A 517 -2.87 6.59 24.96
CA SER A 517 -1.54 6.67 24.36
C SER A 517 -1.59 6.99 22.85
N LEU A 518 -0.59 7.74 22.39
CA LEU A 518 -0.34 7.96 20.96
C LEU A 518 0.20 6.67 20.30
N PRO A 519 -0.06 6.44 19.01
CA PRO A 519 0.46 5.28 18.29
C PRO A 519 1.98 5.35 18.17
N GLN A 520 2.58 4.20 17.87
CA GLN A 520 4.01 4.13 17.59
C GLN A 520 4.27 4.58 16.15
N PHE A 521 5.19 5.53 16.00
CA PHE A 521 5.71 5.96 14.71
C PHE A 521 7.03 5.26 14.42
N ILE A 522 7.29 4.99 13.15
CA ILE A 522 8.65 4.70 12.73
C ILE A 522 9.44 6.00 12.87
N LYS A 523 10.29 6.09 13.90
CA LYS A 523 11.21 7.23 14.03
C LYS A 523 12.16 7.22 12.83
N PRO A 524 12.44 8.37 12.19
CA PRO A 524 13.44 8.43 11.13
C PRO A 524 14.76 7.88 11.64
N SER A 525 15.32 6.88 10.93
CA SER A 525 16.65 6.37 11.27
C SER A 525 17.73 7.40 10.91
N MET A 526 18.96 7.20 11.40
CA MET A 526 20.09 8.03 10.98
C MET A 526 20.24 8.07 9.44
N ALA A 527 19.97 6.96 8.75
CA ALA A 527 19.95 6.93 7.29
C ALA A 527 18.92 7.89 6.67
N HIS A 528 17.74 8.04 7.28
CA HIS A 528 16.73 9.00 6.84
C HIS A 528 17.19 10.46 6.97
N GLU A 529 17.98 10.78 8.00
CA GLU A 529 18.57 12.12 8.11
C GLU A 529 19.71 12.35 7.11
N VAL A 530 20.51 11.32 6.80
CA VAL A 530 21.54 11.39 5.74
C VAL A 530 20.91 11.65 4.39
N ILE A 531 19.91 10.87 3.98
CA ILE A 531 19.26 11.07 2.68
C ILE A 531 18.55 12.42 2.58
N LYS A 532 17.99 12.92 3.68
CA LYS A 532 17.40 14.27 3.74
C LYS A 532 18.44 15.36 3.48
N ILE A 533 19.70 15.19 3.89
CA ILE A 533 20.81 16.09 3.53
C ILE A 533 21.11 15.98 2.03
N LEU A 534 21.21 14.77 1.51
CA LEU A 534 21.46 14.52 0.07
C LEU A 534 20.32 15.03 -0.82
N ASN A 535 19.10 15.11 -0.28
CA ASN A 535 17.90 15.53 -1.01
C ASN A 535 17.41 16.96 -0.67
N LYS A 536 18.24 17.81 -0.05
CA LYS A 536 17.83 19.21 0.24
C LYS A 536 17.56 19.98 -1.05
N ARG A 537 16.53 20.83 -1.08
CA ARG A 537 16.09 21.57 -2.27
C ARG A 537 17.19 22.38 -3.00
N ASN A 538 18.13 22.98 -2.25
CA ASN A 538 19.23 23.76 -2.82
C ASN A 538 20.38 22.89 -3.38
N ILE A 539 20.39 21.60 -3.04
CA ILE A 539 21.39 20.62 -3.45
C ILE A 539 20.82 19.74 -4.56
N SER A 540 19.62 19.23 -4.31
CA SER A 540 18.94 18.21 -5.08
C SER A 540 18.12 18.79 -6.23
N ARG A 541 18.31 18.18 -7.40
CA ARG A 541 17.57 18.48 -8.63
C ARG A 541 16.25 17.75 -8.70
N ASP A 542 16.20 16.58 -8.05
CA ASP A 542 15.10 15.66 -8.17
C ASP A 542 15.00 14.75 -6.95
N ILE A 543 13.85 14.13 -6.74
CA ILE A 543 13.74 13.12 -5.70
C ILE A 543 14.65 11.92 -6.03
N PRO A 544 15.21 11.22 -5.03
CA PRO A 544 16.00 10.03 -5.26
C PRO A 544 15.17 8.93 -5.96
N TYR A 545 15.84 8.13 -6.78
CA TYR A 545 15.29 6.94 -7.41
C TYR A 545 15.70 5.70 -6.63
N ARG A 546 14.74 4.83 -6.29
CA ARG A 546 14.93 3.66 -5.40
C ARG A 546 15.45 4.11 -4.03
N GLU A 547 14.71 5.04 -3.41
CA GLU A 547 15.04 5.68 -2.14
C GLU A 547 15.25 4.69 -0.98
N ASP A 548 14.47 3.61 -0.96
CA ASP A 548 14.58 2.51 0.00
C ASP A 548 15.93 1.79 -0.09
N GLU A 549 16.44 1.55 -1.30
CA GLU A 549 17.76 0.97 -1.51
C GLU A 549 18.89 1.91 -1.09
N ILE A 550 18.71 3.22 -1.31
CA ILE A 550 19.62 4.23 -0.77
C ILE A 550 19.66 4.14 0.76
N ILE A 551 18.49 4.05 1.40
CA ILE A 551 18.40 3.90 2.87
C ILE A 551 19.09 2.61 3.32
N ASN A 552 18.91 1.49 2.61
CA ASN A 552 19.56 0.22 2.93
C ASN A 552 21.09 0.30 2.78
N ILE A 553 21.59 0.92 1.71
CA ILE A 553 23.03 1.16 1.51
C ILE A 553 23.59 2.02 2.65
N ILE A 554 22.88 3.08 3.04
CA ILE A 554 23.31 3.95 4.14
C ILE A 554 23.28 3.21 5.48
N ASN A 555 22.22 2.43 5.77
CA ASN A 555 22.14 1.64 7.00
C ASN A 555 23.30 0.63 7.08
N ASN A 556 23.57 -0.10 5.99
CA ASN A 556 24.68 -1.06 5.93
C ASN A 556 26.04 -0.34 6.14
N ALA A 557 26.23 0.84 5.54
CA ALA A 557 27.42 1.66 5.77
C ALA A 557 27.54 2.09 7.24
N ILE A 558 26.45 2.53 7.86
CA ILE A 558 26.40 2.91 9.28
C ILE A 558 26.72 1.72 10.18
N GLU A 559 26.07 0.57 9.97
CA GLU A 559 26.27 -0.67 10.73
C GLU A 559 27.72 -1.16 10.66
N ASN A 560 28.35 -1.07 9.50
CA ASN A 560 29.74 -1.46 9.28
C ASN A 560 30.74 -0.32 9.53
N ASN A 561 30.29 0.84 10.02
CA ASN A 561 31.13 2.02 10.27
C ASN A 561 31.99 2.44 9.05
N ASN A 562 31.41 2.34 7.85
CA ASN A 562 32.02 2.69 6.56
C ASN A 562 31.43 3.98 5.97
N PRO A 563 32.18 4.80 5.24
CA PRO A 563 31.61 5.97 4.56
C PRO A 563 30.50 5.56 3.56
N VAL A 564 29.47 6.39 3.42
CA VAL A 564 28.42 6.17 2.42
C VAL A 564 29.02 6.44 1.03
N LYS A 565 29.06 5.42 0.19
CA LYS A 565 29.75 5.46 -1.10
C LYS A 565 28.83 5.93 -2.23
N LEU A 566 29.24 7.00 -2.90
CA LEU A 566 28.55 7.58 -4.05
C LEU A 566 29.48 7.55 -5.28
N VAL A 567 28.93 7.22 -6.45
CA VAL A 567 29.67 7.22 -7.72
C VAL A 567 28.92 8.00 -8.80
N GLY A 568 29.62 8.78 -9.61
CA GLY A 568 28.98 9.55 -10.66
C GLY A 568 29.95 10.14 -11.66
N PHE A 569 29.45 10.60 -12.79
CA PHE A 569 30.30 11.14 -13.85
C PHE A 569 30.70 12.59 -13.57
N TRP A 570 31.96 12.92 -13.86
CA TRP A 570 32.37 14.28 -14.13
C TRP A 570 32.55 14.45 -15.65
N GLY A 571 31.72 15.32 -16.23
CA GLY A 571 31.75 15.59 -17.67
C GLY A 571 33.02 16.29 -18.12
N ALA A 572 33.48 15.98 -19.33
CA ALA A 572 34.58 16.70 -19.95
C ALA A 572 34.11 18.03 -20.58
N SER A 573 35.05 18.95 -20.80
CA SER A 573 34.79 20.26 -21.40
C SER A 573 35.77 20.55 -22.54
N GLY A 574 35.39 21.42 -23.48
CA GLY A 574 36.26 21.97 -24.52
C GLY A 574 37.32 22.95 -24.00
N LYS A 575 37.22 23.34 -22.72
CA LYS A 575 38.20 24.19 -22.02
C LYS A 575 39.55 23.49 -21.86
N GLU A 576 40.62 24.27 -21.73
CA GLU A 576 41.96 23.74 -21.42
C GLU A 576 42.24 23.65 -19.91
N LYS A 577 41.51 24.40 -19.07
CA LYS A 577 41.69 24.47 -17.60
C LYS A 577 40.35 24.58 -16.87
N ALA A 578 40.32 24.17 -15.60
CA ALA A 578 39.17 24.33 -14.72
C ALA A 578 38.88 25.81 -14.43
N ASP A 579 37.60 26.17 -14.34
CA ASP A 579 37.16 27.53 -13.97
C ASP A 579 36.56 27.59 -12.55
N GLU A 580 36.16 28.79 -12.12
CA GLU A 580 35.56 29.02 -10.80
C GLU A 580 34.30 28.18 -10.55
N ASN A 581 33.55 27.85 -11.60
CA ASN A 581 32.35 27.04 -11.46
C ASN A 581 32.67 25.57 -11.22
N ASP A 582 33.72 25.06 -11.86
CA ASP A 582 34.22 23.71 -11.62
C ASP A 582 34.66 23.57 -10.15
N ILE A 583 35.39 24.56 -9.64
CA ILE A 583 35.82 24.63 -8.24
C ILE A 583 34.61 24.72 -7.30
N SER A 584 33.64 25.59 -7.61
CA SER A 584 32.41 25.75 -6.83
C SER A 584 31.61 24.45 -6.73
N ALA A 585 31.53 23.67 -7.81
CA ALA A 585 30.86 22.38 -7.79
C ALA A 585 31.56 21.36 -6.87
N ILE A 586 32.90 21.33 -6.84
CA ILE A 586 33.68 20.48 -5.91
C ILE A 586 33.46 20.93 -4.46
N GLU A 587 33.51 22.23 -4.18
CA GLU A 587 33.26 22.78 -2.84
C GLU A 587 31.84 22.47 -2.33
N LYS A 588 30.85 22.43 -3.23
CA LYS A 588 29.50 22.00 -2.89
C LYS A 588 29.48 20.57 -2.33
N PHE A 589 30.20 19.63 -2.94
CA PHE A 589 30.30 18.25 -2.42
C PHE A 589 31.05 18.17 -1.09
N LYS A 590 32.08 19.01 -0.87
CA LYS A 590 32.74 19.12 0.44
C LYS A 590 31.76 19.58 1.52
N ARG A 591 30.91 20.57 1.20
CA ARG A 591 29.86 21.05 2.11
C ARG A 591 28.83 19.96 2.41
N ILE A 592 28.37 19.22 1.41
CA ILE A 592 27.45 18.09 1.60
C ILE A 592 28.08 17.05 2.55
N ASN A 593 29.33 16.66 2.29
CA ASN A 593 30.05 15.71 3.15
C ASN A 593 30.19 16.24 4.58
N SER A 594 30.52 17.52 4.77
CA SER A 594 30.59 18.16 6.08
C SER A 594 29.24 18.14 6.82
N GLU A 595 28.14 18.40 6.13
CA GLU A 595 26.80 18.30 6.72
C GLU A 595 26.45 16.86 7.13
N VAL A 596 26.76 15.86 6.30
CA VAL A 596 26.58 14.45 6.66
C VAL A 596 27.45 14.07 7.86
N LYS A 597 28.70 14.54 7.92
CA LYS A 597 29.63 14.30 9.04
C LYS A 597 29.13 14.82 10.40
N LYS A 598 28.20 15.79 10.42
CA LYS A 598 27.57 16.26 11.66
C LYS A 598 26.66 15.21 12.30
N ILE A 599 26.10 14.29 11.51
CA ILE A 599 25.20 13.23 12.00
C ILE A 599 25.81 11.83 11.89
N TYR A 600 26.74 11.63 10.96
CA TYR A 600 27.42 10.35 10.73
C TYR A 600 28.91 10.57 10.46
N LYS A 601 29.76 10.24 11.45
CA LYS A 601 31.19 10.61 11.48
C LYS A 601 31.98 10.23 10.22
N GLN A 602 31.68 9.08 9.59
CA GLN A 602 32.39 8.63 8.39
C GLN A 602 32.04 9.47 7.15
N GLY A 603 30.89 10.14 7.14
CA GLY A 603 30.47 11.00 6.04
C GLY A 603 30.17 10.21 4.76
N ILE A 604 30.47 10.84 3.63
CA ILE A 604 30.36 10.25 2.29
C ILE A 604 31.73 10.10 1.62
N GLU A 605 31.89 9.06 0.81
CA GLU A 605 33.01 8.86 -0.11
C GLU A 605 32.48 9.01 -1.54
N LEU A 606 32.94 10.05 -2.24
CA LEU A 606 32.57 10.31 -3.63
C LEU A 606 33.62 9.78 -4.60
N ILE A 607 33.17 9.07 -5.62
CA ILE A 607 33.98 8.55 -6.73
C ILE A 607 33.52 9.20 -8.04
N PHE A 608 34.39 10.00 -8.65
CA PHE A 608 34.10 10.66 -9.92
C PHE A 608 34.69 9.89 -11.11
N ILE A 609 33.84 9.53 -12.06
CA ILE A 609 34.24 8.93 -13.33
C ILE A 609 34.48 10.06 -14.32
N LEU A 610 35.75 10.33 -14.62
CA LEU A 610 36.16 11.37 -15.55
C LEU A 610 35.86 10.92 -16.97
N ALA A 611 34.93 11.61 -17.63
CA ALA A 611 34.33 11.21 -18.91
C ALA A 611 35.21 11.53 -20.14
N ASP A 612 36.46 11.05 -20.14
CA ASP A 612 37.41 11.22 -21.25
C ASP A 612 36.97 10.52 -22.55
N GLU A 613 36.36 9.33 -22.45
CA GLU A 613 35.79 8.64 -23.62
C GLU A 613 34.58 9.37 -24.20
N HIS A 614 33.73 9.97 -23.36
CA HIS A 614 32.66 10.82 -23.85
C HIS A 614 33.24 11.99 -24.63
N ALA A 615 34.31 12.61 -24.13
CA ALA A 615 35.00 13.71 -24.81
C ALA A 615 35.55 13.29 -26.18
N ARG A 616 36.25 12.15 -26.22
CA ARG A 616 36.84 11.60 -27.45
C ARG A 616 35.76 11.32 -28.49
N MET A 617 34.71 10.61 -28.11
CA MET A 617 33.63 10.27 -29.04
C MET A 617 32.88 11.52 -29.50
N ASN A 618 32.70 12.50 -28.62
CA ASN A 618 32.02 13.76 -28.92
C ASN A 618 32.84 14.73 -29.77
N GLY A 619 34.08 14.39 -30.14
CA GLY A 619 34.90 15.15 -31.09
C GLY A 619 35.70 16.30 -30.48
N TYR A 620 35.81 16.38 -29.14
CA TYR A 620 36.66 17.39 -28.52
C TYR A 620 38.14 17.17 -28.86
N LYS A 621 38.90 18.26 -29.02
CA LYS A 621 40.34 18.18 -29.25
C LYS A 621 41.03 17.54 -28.04
N ARG A 622 41.83 16.49 -28.28
CA ARG A 622 42.54 15.73 -27.23
C ARG A 622 43.32 16.60 -26.25
N LYS A 623 44.03 17.61 -26.75
CA LYS A 623 44.80 18.54 -25.92
C LYS A 623 43.93 19.26 -24.89
N ASN A 624 42.72 19.67 -25.27
CA ASN A 624 41.83 20.46 -24.43
C ASN A 624 41.28 19.63 -23.27
N TYR A 625 40.56 18.55 -23.56
CA TYR A 625 39.90 17.78 -22.51
C TYR A 625 40.89 17.02 -21.61
N THR A 626 42.07 16.66 -22.12
CA THR A 626 43.10 15.99 -21.30
C THR A 626 43.65 16.93 -20.23
N GLY A 627 44.01 18.16 -20.60
CA GLY A 627 44.50 19.16 -19.64
C GLY A 627 43.45 19.54 -18.61
N TYR A 628 42.20 19.75 -19.06
CA TYR A 628 41.07 20.01 -18.17
C TYR A 628 40.83 18.88 -17.17
N LEU A 629 40.71 17.63 -17.63
CA LEU A 629 40.43 16.50 -16.74
C LEU A 629 41.59 16.19 -15.78
N GLN A 630 42.84 16.45 -16.17
CA GLN A 630 43.99 16.35 -15.26
C GLN A 630 43.90 17.35 -14.11
N GLU A 631 43.54 18.61 -14.42
CA GLU A 631 43.37 19.64 -13.39
C GLU A 631 42.18 19.30 -12.48
N ILE A 632 41.04 18.89 -13.04
CA ILE A 632 39.88 18.43 -12.26
C ILE A 632 40.25 17.26 -11.35
N ASN A 633 41.00 16.27 -11.86
CA ASN A 633 41.46 15.13 -11.07
C ASN A 633 42.29 15.57 -9.86
N ARG A 634 43.17 16.56 -10.03
CA ARG A 634 43.97 17.15 -8.94
C ARG A 634 43.08 17.82 -7.90
N GLN A 635 42.11 18.61 -8.33
CA GLN A 635 41.17 19.31 -7.43
C GLN A 635 40.27 18.34 -6.66
N ILE A 636 39.73 17.31 -7.32
CA ILE A 636 38.92 16.25 -6.69
C ILE A 636 39.72 15.51 -5.62
N LYS A 637 40.97 15.12 -5.92
CA LYS A 637 41.86 14.48 -4.93
C LYS A 637 42.20 15.39 -3.77
N THR A 638 42.45 16.68 -4.02
CA THR A 638 42.71 17.69 -2.98
C THR A 638 41.49 17.89 -2.07
N ALA A 639 40.28 17.76 -2.61
CA ALA A 639 39.03 17.76 -1.85
C ALA A 639 38.77 16.49 -1.03
N GLY A 640 39.65 15.47 -1.12
CA GLY A 640 39.51 14.20 -0.41
C GLY A 640 38.57 13.19 -1.08
N PHE A 641 38.28 13.37 -2.38
CA PHE A 641 37.44 12.47 -3.16
C PHE A 641 38.28 11.58 -4.08
N LYS A 642 37.67 10.49 -4.58
CA LYS A 642 38.29 9.56 -5.52
C LYS A 642 37.86 9.85 -6.94
N SER A 643 38.67 9.41 -7.88
CA SER A 643 38.40 9.57 -9.31
C SER A 643 39.05 8.46 -10.12
N LEU A 644 38.45 8.11 -11.24
CA LEU A 644 39.01 7.23 -12.26
C LEU A 644 38.62 7.71 -13.65
N HIS A 645 39.41 7.33 -14.66
CA HIS A 645 39.11 7.64 -16.05
C HIS A 645 38.15 6.61 -16.64
N LEU A 646 37.16 7.07 -17.39
CA LEU A 646 36.20 6.20 -18.07
C LEU A 646 36.90 5.26 -19.08
N SER A 647 37.95 5.75 -19.76
CA SER A 647 38.80 4.93 -20.63
C SER A 647 39.37 3.69 -19.94
N LYS A 648 39.65 3.75 -18.63
CA LYS A 648 40.15 2.60 -17.86
C LYS A 648 39.07 1.56 -17.59
N LEU A 649 37.81 1.98 -17.44
CA LEU A 649 36.69 1.05 -17.38
C LEU A 649 36.44 0.40 -18.75
N TRP A 650 36.53 1.17 -19.83
CA TRP A 650 36.40 0.64 -21.19
C TRP A 650 37.47 -0.40 -21.50
N GLU A 651 38.72 -0.11 -21.14
CA GLU A 651 39.85 -1.04 -21.27
C GLU A 651 39.61 -2.33 -20.46
N LYS A 652 39.25 -2.21 -19.17
CA LYS A 652 38.98 -3.34 -18.27
C LYS A 652 37.87 -4.26 -18.79
N TYR A 653 36.79 -3.69 -19.30
CA TYR A 653 35.62 -4.43 -19.78
C TYR A 653 35.61 -4.66 -21.30
N LYS A 654 36.72 -4.37 -21.98
CA LYS A 654 36.92 -4.56 -23.43
C LYS A 654 35.81 -3.91 -24.28
N LEU A 655 35.31 -2.75 -23.86
CA LEU A 655 34.33 -1.98 -24.63
C LEU A 655 35.03 -1.24 -25.78
N SER A 656 34.46 -1.31 -26.98
CA SER A 656 35.02 -0.70 -28.19
C SER A 656 33.98 0.11 -28.94
N ASP A 657 34.46 1.07 -29.74
CA ASP A 657 33.62 1.87 -30.64
C ASP A 657 32.76 0.99 -31.56
N LYS A 658 33.31 -0.15 -32.02
CA LYS A 658 32.59 -1.12 -32.87
C LYS A 658 31.33 -1.65 -32.19
N SER A 659 31.40 -1.93 -30.89
CA SER A 659 30.25 -2.38 -30.10
C SER A 659 29.16 -1.30 -30.02
N VAL A 660 29.56 -0.05 -29.76
CA VAL A 660 28.65 1.10 -29.69
C VAL A 660 27.95 1.33 -31.04
N TYR A 661 28.71 1.40 -32.14
CA TYR A 661 28.13 1.60 -33.47
C TYR A 661 27.26 0.43 -33.93
N SER A 662 27.57 -0.80 -33.51
CA SER A 662 26.70 -1.96 -33.77
C SER A 662 25.35 -1.83 -33.07
N GLU A 663 25.32 -1.31 -31.84
CA GLU A 663 24.08 -1.13 -31.08
C GLU A 663 23.21 -0.02 -31.69
N VAL A 664 23.82 1.09 -32.12
CA VAL A 664 23.11 2.17 -32.83
C VAL A 664 22.39 1.65 -34.09
N LYS A 665 23.00 0.71 -34.82
CA LYS A 665 22.40 0.11 -36.01
C LYS A 665 21.22 -0.82 -35.68
N LYS A 666 21.21 -1.44 -34.49
CA LYS A 666 20.15 -2.35 -34.04
C LYS A 666 18.94 -1.61 -33.48
N LEU A 667 19.15 -0.43 -32.90
CA LEU A 667 18.12 0.36 -32.24
C LEU A 667 17.07 0.84 -33.24
N LYS A 668 15.84 0.32 -33.12
CA LYS A 668 14.74 0.70 -34.00
C LYS A 668 14.27 2.13 -33.69
N GLU A 669 13.69 2.78 -34.69
CA GLU A 669 13.15 4.14 -34.52
C GLU A 669 11.97 4.19 -33.53
N SER A 670 11.16 3.13 -33.48
CA SER A 670 10.09 3.00 -32.48
C SER A 670 10.66 2.91 -31.06
N GLU A 671 11.62 2.02 -30.83
CA GLU A 671 12.29 1.83 -29.55
C GLU A 671 12.99 3.12 -29.08
N TRP A 672 13.59 3.87 -30.00
CA TRP A 672 14.19 5.17 -29.69
C TRP A 672 13.16 6.20 -29.20
N ARG A 673 11.99 6.27 -29.84
CA ARG A 673 10.93 7.22 -29.48
C ARG A 673 10.22 6.87 -28.16
N ASP A 674 10.25 5.60 -27.77
CA ASP A 674 9.67 5.13 -26.51
C ASP A 674 10.52 5.52 -25.29
N LEU A 675 11.81 5.86 -25.48
CA LEU A 675 12.68 6.32 -24.39
C LEU A 675 12.25 7.70 -23.89
N LYS A 676 12.20 7.90 -22.57
CA LYS A 676 11.87 9.19 -21.95
C LYS A 676 12.91 10.26 -22.30
N CYS A 677 14.18 9.85 -22.43
CA CYS A 677 15.28 10.78 -22.67
C CYS A 677 15.46 11.21 -24.13
N HIS A 678 14.78 10.60 -25.11
CA HIS A 678 15.14 10.76 -26.53
C HIS A 678 15.13 12.21 -27.01
N LYS A 679 14.09 12.99 -26.65
CA LYS A 679 13.95 14.40 -27.06
C LYS A 679 15.06 15.27 -26.48
N GLU A 680 15.39 15.06 -25.22
CA GLU A 680 16.44 15.83 -24.54
C GLU A 680 17.83 15.45 -25.06
N LEU A 681 18.06 14.17 -25.38
CA LEU A 681 19.30 13.74 -26.04
C LEU A 681 19.44 14.34 -27.44
N GLU A 682 18.39 14.30 -28.28
CA GLU A 682 18.41 14.94 -29.61
C GLU A 682 18.64 16.44 -29.52
N LYS A 683 17.96 17.11 -28.58
CA LYS A 683 18.13 18.55 -28.34
C LYS A 683 19.56 18.88 -27.93
N SER A 684 20.16 18.09 -27.03
CA SER A 684 21.52 18.31 -26.57
C SER A 684 22.54 18.01 -27.69
N ALA A 685 22.30 16.98 -28.50
CA ALA A 685 23.18 16.63 -29.62
C ALA A 685 23.22 17.67 -30.75
N LYS A 686 22.27 18.61 -30.82
CA LYS A 686 22.35 19.77 -31.74
C LYS A 686 23.55 20.66 -31.48
N ASN A 687 24.11 20.62 -30.26
CA ASN A 687 25.32 21.36 -29.89
C ASN A 687 26.60 20.56 -30.18
N SER A 688 26.50 19.35 -30.77
CA SER A 688 27.66 18.57 -31.16
C SER A 688 28.33 19.15 -32.41
N VAL A 689 29.60 18.80 -32.62
CA VAL A 689 30.34 19.14 -33.86
C VAL A 689 29.85 18.40 -35.10
N PHE A 690 28.99 17.41 -34.92
CA PHE A 690 28.56 16.52 -35.98
C PHE A 690 27.21 16.99 -36.57
N LYS A 691 27.07 16.91 -37.90
CA LYS A 691 25.87 17.41 -38.61
C LYS A 691 24.61 16.57 -38.34
N ASP A 692 24.74 15.26 -38.10
CA ASP A 692 23.61 14.35 -37.86
C ASP A 692 23.36 14.17 -36.35
N TYR A 693 22.73 15.15 -35.73
CA TYR A 693 22.48 15.16 -34.29
C TYR A 693 21.64 13.97 -33.79
N LYS A 694 20.76 13.40 -34.63
CA LYS A 694 19.93 12.24 -34.22
C LYS A 694 20.76 10.98 -34.07
N LYS A 695 21.63 10.71 -35.05
CA LYS A 695 22.56 9.59 -34.98
C LYS A 695 23.49 9.71 -33.78
N GLU A 696 23.89 10.93 -33.44
CA GLU A 696 24.77 11.23 -32.31
C GLU A 696 24.07 11.05 -30.95
N ALA A 697 22.81 11.46 -30.84
CA ALA A 697 21.98 11.18 -29.68
C ALA A 697 21.83 9.67 -29.44
N LYS A 698 21.57 8.90 -30.50
CA LYS A 698 21.51 7.42 -30.45
C LYS A 698 22.86 6.80 -30.07
N ARG A 699 23.97 7.36 -30.57
CA ARG A 699 25.33 6.91 -30.22
C ARG A 699 25.64 7.13 -28.74
N TYR A 700 25.29 8.30 -28.21
CA TYR A 700 25.45 8.58 -26.78
C TYR A 700 24.59 7.62 -25.94
N TYR A 701 23.33 7.38 -26.33
CA TYR A 701 22.49 6.39 -25.66
C TYR A 701 23.10 4.98 -25.67
N ALA A 702 23.56 4.50 -26.83
CA ALA A 702 24.19 3.18 -26.96
C ALA A 702 25.46 3.07 -26.08
N MET A 703 26.28 4.11 -26.07
CA MET A 703 27.47 4.21 -25.22
C MET A 703 27.09 4.08 -23.74
N ARG A 704 26.13 4.90 -23.29
CA ARG A 704 25.62 4.88 -21.92
C ARG A 704 24.99 3.55 -21.52
N LYS A 705 24.33 2.85 -22.44
CA LYS A 705 23.76 1.52 -22.20
C LYS A 705 24.81 0.45 -21.90
N PHE A 706 25.97 0.50 -22.57
CA PHE A 706 27.09 -0.40 -22.24
C PHE A 706 27.76 0.01 -20.92
N GLU A 707 27.98 1.30 -20.72
CA GLU A 707 28.58 1.82 -19.51
C GLU A 707 27.72 1.51 -18.27
N ALA A 708 26.40 1.61 -18.37
CA ALA A 708 25.46 1.26 -17.31
C ALA A 708 25.76 -0.13 -16.73
N LYS A 709 25.87 -1.15 -17.59
CA LYS A 709 26.21 -2.54 -17.19
C LYS A 709 27.57 -2.64 -16.50
N ILE A 710 28.55 -1.88 -16.97
CA ILE A 710 29.88 -1.83 -16.36
C ILE A 710 29.80 -1.25 -14.94
N LEU A 711 29.04 -0.18 -14.76
CA LEU A 711 28.88 0.46 -13.45
C LEU A 711 28.09 -0.41 -12.47
N GLU A 712 27.04 -1.07 -12.94
CA GLU A 712 26.25 -2.03 -12.16
C GLU A 712 27.12 -3.18 -11.63
N GLN A 713 28.15 -3.60 -12.39
CA GLN A 713 29.09 -4.63 -11.99
C GLN A 713 30.22 -4.10 -11.07
N GLU A 714 30.81 -2.96 -11.41
CA GLU A 714 31.98 -2.42 -10.71
C GLU A 714 31.63 -1.77 -9.37
N PHE A 715 30.46 -1.11 -9.29
CA PHE A 715 30.07 -0.24 -8.18
C PHE A 715 28.83 -0.77 -7.45
N GLN A 716 28.76 -2.10 -7.28
CA GLN A 716 27.69 -2.74 -6.50
C GLN A 716 27.60 -2.14 -5.09
N ASN A 717 26.37 -2.00 -4.58
CA ASN A 717 26.07 -1.42 -3.26
C ASN A 717 26.52 0.04 -3.08
N MET A 718 26.71 0.79 -4.17
CA MET A 718 26.95 2.24 -4.14
C MET A 718 25.74 3.00 -4.67
N ILE A 719 25.64 4.27 -4.29
CA ILE A 719 24.60 5.18 -4.77
C ILE A 719 25.14 5.90 -6.01
N PHE A 720 24.42 5.82 -7.13
CA PHE A 720 24.76 6.61 -8.31
C PHE A 720 24.36 8.07 -8.09
N HIS A 721 25.22 9.02 -8.46
CA HIS A 721 24.89 10.43 -8.45
C HIS A 721 25.02 11.05 -9.82
N THR A 722 24.10 11.95 -10.15
CA THR A 722 24.03 12.59 -11.46
C THR A 722 23.66 14.06 -11.37
N TYR A 723 24.04 14.82 -12.39
CA TYR A 723 23.65 16.23 -12.52
C TYR A 723 22.43 16.46 -13.41
N SER A 724 21.97 15.40 -14.09
CA SER A 724 20.78 15.46 -14.96
C SER A 724 19.54 15.09 -14.14
N SER A 725 18.33 15.30 -14.67
CA SER A 725 17.08 14.89 -14.00
C SER A 725 16.71 13.44 -14.29
N ASP A 726 15.66 12.96 -13.62
CA ASP A 726 15.02 11.65 -13.82
C ASP A 726 14.66 11.31 -15.27
N VAL A 727 14.43 12.32 -16.13
CA VAL A 727 14.22 12.15 -17.58
C VAL A 727 15.34 11.33 -18.26
N PHE A 728 16.56 11.33 -17.71
CA PHE A 728 17.70 10.58 -18.22
C PHE A 728 17.91 9.21 -17.56
N GLN A 729 16.95 8.72 -16.76
CA GLN A 729 17.08 7.41 -16.09
C GLN A 729 17.38 6.27 -17.08
N ASP A 730 16.85 6.33 -18.31
CA ASP A 730 17.08 5.36 -19.38
C ASP A 730 18.56 5.23 -19.82
N VAL A 731 19.41 6.19 -19.45
CA VAL A 731 20.86 6.21 -19.74
C VAL A 731 21.73 6.14 -18.48
N PHE A 732 21.13 5.88 -17.32
CA PHE A 732 21.83 5.65 -16.05
C PHE A 732 21.97 4.15 -15.80
N PRO A 733 22.95 3.74 -14.98
CA PRO A 733 22.97 2.37 -14.48
C PRO A 733 21.71 2.08 -13.67
N ASP A 734 21.27 0.83 -13.65
CA ASP A 734 20.18 0.35 -12.79
C ASP A 734 20.62 0.29 -11.32
N MET A 735 20.87 1.48 -10.77
CA MET A 735 21.37 1.71 -9.42
C MET A 735 20.51 2.76 -8.71
N PRO A 736 20.41 2.68 -7.37
CA PRO A 736 19.80 3.74 -6.58
C PRO A 736 20.48 5.08 -6.88
N THR A 737 19.69 6.11 -7.22
CA THR A 737 20.22 7.36 -7.79
C THR A 737 19.82 8.60 -7.01
N VAL A 738 20.78 9.49 -6.75
CA VAL A 738 20.54 10.86 -6.25
C VAL A 738 20.86 11.90 -7.33
N TYR A 739 20.05 12.95 -7.39
CA TYR A 739 20.12 13.95 -8.46
C TYR A 739 20.57 15.30 -7.90
N PHE A 740 21.69 15.84 -8.36
CA PHE A 740 22.26 17.09 -7.86
C PHE A 740 22.20 18.22 -8.88
N TRP A 741 22.04 19.46 -8.42
CA TRP A 741 22.32 20.63 -9.26
C TRP A 741 23.84 20.80 -9.44
N VAL A 742 24.29 21.13 -10.67
CA VAL A 742 25.70 21.41 -10.97
C VAL A 742 26.20 22.66 -10.22
N ARG A 743 25.43 23.76 -10.28
CA ARG A 743 25.83 25.07 -9.74
C ARG A 743 24.75 25.62 -8.80
N LYS A 744 23.66 26.12 -9.38
CA LYS A 744 22.47 26.66 -8.71
C LYS A 744 21.21 26.02 -9.27
N GLU A 745 20.08 26.20 -8.56
CA GLU A 745 18.75 25.76 -9.01
C GLU A 745 18.51 26.26 -10.45
N GLY A 746 18.12 25.34 -11.35
CA GLY A 746 17.82 25.63 -12.75
C GLY A 746 18.98 25.53 -13.75
N TYR A 747 20.22 25.26 -13.33
CA TYR A 747 21.33 25.10 -14.28
C TYR A 747 21.55 23.62 -14.65
N SER A 748 21.46 23.29 -15.95
CA SER A 748 21.65 21.94 -16.48
C SER A 748 22.40 21.92 -17.81
N ARG A 749 23.56 21.26 -17.85
CA ARG A 749 24.28 20.97 -19.10
C ARG A 749 24.81 19.54 -19.02
N ALA A 750 24.06 18.62 -19.57
CA ALA A 750 24.46 17.23 -19.81
C ALA A 750 23.55 16.69 -20.94
N PRO A 751 24.03 15.82 -21.85
CA PRO A 751 25.39 15.29 -21.92
C PRO A 751 26.41 16.17 -22.67
N TRP A 752 26.00 17.22 -23.37
CA TRP A 752 26.91 18.09 -24.13
C TRP A 752 27.21 19.37 -23.35
N PHE A 753 28.48 19.55 -22.95
CA PHE A 753 28.98 20.83 -22.49
C PHE A 753 29.36 21.66 -23.72
N GLU A 754 28.82 22.87 -23.85
CA GLU A 754 29.08 23.78 -24.98
C GLU A 754 30.57 23.83 -25.37
N TYR A 755 30.80 23.97 -26.67
CA TYR A 755 32.11 24.24 -27.26
C TYR A 755 32.74 25.50 -26.69
#